data_AF-A0A452V8R0-F1
#
_entry.id   AF-A0A452V8R0-F1
#
_cell.length_a   1.000
_cell.length_b   1.000
_cell.length_c   1.000
_cell.angle_alpha   90.00
_cell.angle_beta   90.00
_cell.angle_gamma   90.00
#
_symmetry.space_group_name_H-M   'P 1'
#
loop_
_entity.id
_entity.type
_entity.pdbx_description
1 polymer ?
#
loop_
_entity_poly.entity_id
_entity_poly.type
_entity_poly.pdbx_seq_one_letter_code
_entity_poly.pdbx_strand_id
1 'polypeptide(L)'
;MDPGQSAVLPTVREALRTLSSSEDGDCILSTLGSLKRYLGGAESPAPPGEQEEFARRHFSDVLRCLVGRLSPGWLELLPDGQLEDLWASFFLEGPADQAFLVLMESIEGAPFLPQNYFPLLGEEIVRVLQALVDSLRGGWDCSVSFLSQVLGKACVHGRQKEILGVLVPRLTALTRANCLWQRVCWRLVECVPDRAMEALLTGLVEAALGPEVLSRLLGNLVMKSKKAQFVMTRKILFLQYRYSTPMLQSLLGYLAMDSQRRPLLIQVLKELLETWGSSSAIRHASLPQQCYVSKAVLICLAHLGEAELRDSREGEWAVRAPCPTLDLQSCGLPAPLALPPADSSLCALQYEEDELSRELLALAAPPPAADSPSEEHGLPVVCSWVTGRPTGLCCFLSDDELVPYDMSGDRELKSGKTPAYVRDCVEALTSSEDWERWEAALRALEGLIIRSPAAAREVSVELAKVLLHLEEKTSVVGFEGLRQRALVAVVVTDPQPLVLRQRMDILDVLTLAAQELSRPGRLPKTPQCGSPSPASQPSSTQASAWRAVVEERIRSKTRRFTQGSARRGPDASPNEFNLVAGYFFFPLIRHFDRPLVTFDLLGEDQLVLGRLVHTLGALMYLAVNTTVAVAMGKALLEFVWTLRFHGDAYVRRGLLSAVSSILLSVPAERLLADLPDELLEAQPWLADVAEQDPDEDCRVLAVKALLLLEKLKGTLLPLSSS
;
A
#
# COMPACT_ATOMS: atom_id res chain seq x y z
N MET A 1 -21.99 41.25 46.23
CA MET A 1 -22.95 40.94 45.16
C MET A 1 -22.14 40.20 44.10
N ASP A 2 -22.16 38.88 44.14
CA ASP A 2 -21.39 38.00 43.27
C ASP A 2 -21.87 38.09 41.81
N PRO A 3 -20.96 38.13 40.81
CA PRO A 3 -21.36 38.01 39.42
C PRO A 3 -21.58 36.52 39.08
N GLY A 4 -22.85 36.12 39.09
CA GLY A 4 -23.44 35.05 38.26
C GLY A 4 -22.72 33.69 38.19
N GLN A 5 -23.10 32.76 39.07
CA GLN A 5 -22.96 31.34 38.77
C GLN A 5 -23.82 31.00 37.53
N SER A 6 -23.20 30.59 36.43
CA SER A 6 -23.94 30.16 35.23
C SER A 6 -24.79 28.93 35.53
N ALA A 7 -26.11 29.04 35.31
CA ALA A 7 -27.07 27.94 35.40
C ALA A 7 -26.99 26.97 34.21
N VAL A 8 -26.26 27.33 33.14
CA VAL A 8 -26.17 26.55 31.89
C VAL A 8 -25.24 25.36 32.06
N LEU A 9 -24.07 25.56 32.67
CA LEU A 9 -23.05 24.53 32.87
C LEU A 9 -23.54 23.26 33.61
N PRO A 10 -24.25 23.34 34.76
CA PRO A 10 -24.74 22.13 35.44
C PRO A 10 -25.78 21.38 34.59
N THR A 11 -26.68 22.11 33.93
CA THR A 11 -27.73 21.56 33.05
C THR A 11 -27.12 20.82 31.86
N VAL A 12 -26.12 21.41 31.19
CA VAL A 12 -25.42 20.77 30.06
C VAL A 12 -24.63 19.54 30.52
N ARG A 13 -23.93 19.59 31.66
CA ARG A 13 -23.18 18.43 32.17
C ARG A 13 -24.10 17.25 32.50
N GLU A 14 -25.26 17.51 33.08
CA GLU A 14 -26.26 16.48 33.38
C GLU A 14 -26.84 15.90 32.08
N ALA A 15 -27.14 16.76 31.09
CA ALA A 15 -27.59 16.33 29.79
C ALA A 15 -26.54 15.46 29.07
N LEU A 16 -25.27 15.85 29.06
CA LEU A 16 -24.17 15.07 28.47
C LEU A 16 -24.00 13.70 29.14
N ARG A 17 -24.12 13.62 30.47
CA ARG A 17 -24.08 12.32 31.18
C ARG A 17 -25.27 11.44 30.80
N THR A 18 -26.45 12.03 30.67
CA THR A 18 -27.68 11.31 30.31
C THR A 18 -27.62 10.81 28.87
N LEU A 19 -27.17 11.64 27.92
CA LEU A 19 -27.00 11.28 26.51
C LEU A 19 -25.92 10.20 26.29
N SER A 20 -24.87 10.20 27.13
CA SER A 20 -23.78 9.21 27.03
C SER A 20 -24.10 7.87 27.70
N SER A 21 -24.97 7.83 28.71
CA SER A 21 -25.23 6.62 29.52
C SER A 21 -26.62 6.00 29.36
N SER A 22 -27.61 6.75 28.89
CA SER A 22 -28.99 6.26 28.74
C SER A 22 -29.20 5.51 27.42
N GLU A 23 -29.99 4.44 27.49
CA GLU A 23 -30.51 3.67 26.35
C GLU A 23 -32.05 3.83 26.21
N ASP A 24 -32.66 4.66 27.06
CA ASP A 24 -34.10 4.95 27.06
C ASP A 24 -34.41 6.14 26.14
N GLY A 25 -35.18 5.89 25.07
CA GLY A 25 -35.57 6.89 24.08
C GLY A 25 -36.32 8.08 24.67
N ASP A 26 -37.24 7.85 25.62
CA ASP A 26 -38.04 8.93 26.22
C ASP A 26 -37.17 9.86 27.08
N CYS A 27 -36.20 9.28 27.78
CA CYS A 27 -35.20 10.01 28.55
C CYS A 27 -34.31 10.85 27.64
N ILE A 28 -33.88 10.31 26.49
CA ILE A 28 -33.07 11.02 25.50
C ILE A 28 -33.86 12.18 24.87
N LEU A 29 -35.12 11.95 24.47
CA LEU A 29 -36.00 12.98 23.92
C LEU A 29 -36.22 14.13 24.88
N SER A 30 -36.55 13.83 26.14
CA SER A 30 -36.76 14.87 27.15
C SER A 30 -35.49 15.70 27.39
N THR A 31 -34.32 15.04 27.36
CA THR A 31 -33.01 15.68 27.52
C THR A 31 -32.69 16.60 26.34
N LEU A 32 -32.88 16.14 25.10
CA LEU A 32 -32.66 16.95 23.89
C LEU A 32 -33.66 18.11 23.79
N GLY A 33 -34.93 17.86 24.12
CA GLY A 33 -35.94 18.91 24.22
C GLY A 33 -35.58 19.99 25.25
N SER A 34 -34.99 19.59 26.38
CA SER A 34 -34.51 20.54 27.40
C SER A 34 -33.35 21.40 26.91
N LEU A 35 -32.47 20.87 26.05
CA LEU A 35 -31.34 21.60 25.47
C LEU A 35 -31.76 22.49 24.29
N LYS A 36 -32.85 22.16 23.58
CA LYS A 36 -33.34 22.93 22.43
C LYS A 36 -33.65 24.38 22.78
N ARG A 37 -34.04 24.69 24.02
CA ARG A 37 -34.29 26.07 24.51
C ARG A 37 -33.08 27.02 24.38
N TYR A 38 -31.87 26.47 24.25
CA TYR A 38 -30.63 27.22 24.07
C TYR A 38 -30.26 27.46 22.60
N LEU A 39 -30.99 26.86 21.65
CA LEU A 39 -30.84 27.07 20.20
C LEU A 39 -31.69 28.26 19.71
N GLY A 40 -31.32 28.81 18.55
CA GLY A 40 -32.05 29.90 17.93
C GLY A 40 -33.37 29.41 17.31
N GLY A 41 -34.52 29.89 17.81
CA GLY A 41 -35.83 29.54 17.27
C GLY A 41 -36.71 28.62 18.12
N ALA A 42 -36.31 28.32 19.37
CA ALA A 42 -37.11 27.51 20.28
C ALA A 42 -38.45 28.19 20.70
N GLU A 43 -39.50 27.39 20.89
CA GLU A 43 -40.83 27.88 21.32
C GLU A 43 -40.82 28.51 22.73
N SER A 44 -39.84 28.16 23.58
CA SER A 44 -39.59 28.74 24.91
C SER A 44 -38.09 29.03 25.10
N PRO A 45 -37.56 30.15 24.58
CA PRO A 45 -36.13 30.42 24.57
C PRO A 45 -35.57 30.76 25.96
N ALA A 46 -34.34 30.32 26.23
CA ALA A 46 -33.56 30.76 27.39
C ALA A 46 -33.14 32.24 27.27
N PRO A 47 -32.75 32.92 28.36
CA PRO A 47 -32.23 34.28 28.31
C PRO A 47 -31.07 34.40 27.32
N PRO A 48 -30.92 35.54 26.62
CA PRO A 48 -29.90 35.69 25.57
C PRO A 48 -28.46 35.47 26.06
N GLY A 49 -28.16 35.81 27.32
CA GLY A 49 -26.86 35.55 27.92
C GLY A 49 -26.57 34.05 28.14
N GLU A 50 -27.59 33.24 28.41
CA GLU A 50 -27.45 31.79 28.54
C GLU A 50 -27.32 31.11 27.17
N GLN A 51 -28.03 31.62 26.15
CA GLN A 51 -27.91 31.15 24.76
C GLN A 51 -26.51 31.45 24.20
N GLU A 52 -25.97 32.64 24.45
CA GLU A 52 -24.61 33.01 24.02
C GLU A 52 -23.55 32.17 24.73
N GLU A 53 -23.74 31.86 26.03
CA GLU A 53 -22.86 30.97 26.76
C GLU A 53 -22.90 29.53 26.22
N PHE A 54 -24.10 28.99 25.99
CA PHE A 54 -24.27 27.65 25.40
C PHE A 54 -23.61 27.55 24.03
N ALA A 55 -23.89 28.52 23.15
CA ALA A 55 -23.33 28.58 21.79
C ALA A 55 -21.80 28.69 21.79
N ARG A 56 -21.20 29.43 22.71
CA ARG A 56 -19.73 29.62 22.75
C ARG A 56 -18.96 28.52 23.47
N ARG A 57 -19.52 27.93 24.53
CA ARG A 57 -18.76 27.07 25.45
C ARG A 57 -19.18 25.61 25.46
N HIS A 58 -20.37 25.28 24.98
CA HIS A 58 -20.99 23.98 25.25
C HIS A 58 -21.58 23.29 24.01
N PHE A 59 -21.92 24.05 22.98
CA PHE A 59 -22.58 23.54 21.78
C PHE A 59 -21.76 22.45 21.06
N SER A 60 -20.46 22.69 20.84
CA SER A 60 -19.58 21.68 20.21
C SER A 60 -19.47 20.39 21.04
N ASP A 61 -19.44 20.46 22.37
CA ASP A 61 -19.37 19.27 23.24
C ASP A 61 -20.65 18.43 23.16
N VAL A 62 -21.81 19.09 23.12
CA VAL A 62 -23.12 18.45 22.92
C VAL A 62 -23.18 17.78 21.55
N LEU A 63 -22.74 18.45 20.49
CA LEU A 63 -22.69 17.87 19.15
C LEU A 63 -21.73 16.67 19.08
N ARG A 64 -20.54 16.74 19.68
CA ARG A 64 -19.61 15.60 19.71
C ARG A 64 -20.19 14.40 20.46
N CYS A 65 -20.92 14.64 21.56
CA CYS A 65 -21.61 13.59 22.29
C CYS A 65 -22.72 12.94 21.42
N LEU A 66 -23.51 13.76 20.70
CA LEU A 66 -24.55 13.27 19.80
C LEU A 66 -23.99 12.46 18.64
N VAL A 67 -22.92 12.93 18.01
CA VAL A 67 -22.28 12.20 16.90
C VAL A 67 -21.56 10.95 17.39
N GLY A 68 -20.98 10.97 18.59
CA GLY A 68 -20.37 9.78 19.21
C GLY A 68 -21.36 8.66 19.54
N ARG A 69 -22.68 8.95 19.59
CA ARG A 69 -23.74 7.98 19.88
C ARG A 69 -24.52 7.53 18.64
N LEU A 70 -24.20 8.06 17.45
CA LEU A 70 -24.80 7.67 16.18
C LEU A 70 -24.56 6.17 15.92
N SER A 71 -25.60 5.37 16.11
CA SER A 71 -25.62 3.96 15.77
C SER A 71 -27.02 3.57 15.25
N PRO A 72 -27.14 2.52 14.43
CA PRO A 72 -28.44 2.09 13.88
C PRO A 72 -29.47 1.82 14.99
N GLY A 73 -29.04 1.18 16.08
CA GLY A 73 -29.91 0.89 17.23
C GLY A 73 -30.30 2.11 18.05
N TRP A 74 -29.60 3.24 17.94
CA TRP A 74 -29.94 4.48 18.63
C TRP A 74 -31.04 5.26 17.90
N LEU A 75 -31.08 5.17 16.56
CA LEU A 75 -32.15 5.76 15.73
C LEU A 75 -33.47 4.99 15.82
N GLU A 76 -33.40 3.68 16.10
CA GLU A 76 -34.59 2.81 16.25
C GLU A 76 -35.29 2.97 17.62
N LEU A 77 -34.74 3.73 18.56
CA LEU A 77 -35.26 3.85 19.93
C LEU A 77 -36.65 4.53 20.00
N LEU A 78 -37.07 5.27 18.96
CA LEU A 78 -38.39 5.91 18.88
C LEU A 78 -38.97 5.83 17.45
N PRO A 79 -40.13 5.19 17.25
CA PRO A 79 -40.68 4.92 15.92
C PRO A 79 -41.32 6.12 15.20
N ASP A 80 -41.50 7.27 15.87
CA ASP A 80 -42.29 8.41 15.36
C ASP A 80 -41.45 9.52 14.68
N GLY A 81 -40.15 9.33 14.44
CA GLY A 81 -39.28 10.30 13.74
C GLY A 81 -38.95 11.59 14.52
N GLN A 82 -39.57 11.81 15.68
CA GLN A 82 -39.36 13.01 16.51
C GLN A 82 -37.91 13.19 16.98
N LEU A 83 -37.18 12.09 17.16
CA LEU A 83 -35.77 12.13 17.52
C LEU A 83 -34.91 12.64 16.35
N GLU A 84 -35.24 12.30 15.10
CA GLU A 84 -34.54 12.76 13.91
C GLU A 84 -34.72 14.26 13.71
N ASP A 85 -35.93 14.77 13.89
CA ASP A 85 -36.24 16.21 13.79
C ASP A 85 -35.53 17.02 14.88
N LEU A 86 -35.53 16.53 16.12
CA LEU A 86 -34.80 17.17 17.21
C LEU A 86 -33.30 17.10 17.00
N TRP A 87 -32.76 15.96 16.57
CA TRP A 87 -31.35 15.81 16.24
C TRP A 87 -30.94 16.76 15.12
N ALA A 88 -31.72 16.83 14.03
CA ALA A 88 -31.49 17.72 12.91
C ALA A 88 -31.52 19.20 13.33
N SER A 89 -32.39 19.57 14.29
CA SER A 89 -32.45 20.95 14.79
C SER A 89 -31.13 21.42 15.42
N PHE A 90 -30.35 20.54 16.07
CA PHE A 90 -29.02 20.92 16.59
C PHE A 90 -28.02 21.25 15.48
N PHE A 91 -28.14 20.66 14.29
CA PHE A 91 -27.26 20.97 13.15
C PHE A 91 -27.76 22.15 12.31
N LEU A 92 -29.07 22.39 12.28
CA LEU A 92 -29.70 23.41 11.44
C LEU A 92 -29.91 24.75 12.17
N GLU A 93 -30.21 24.72 13.46
CA GLU A 93 -30.56 25.90 14.27
C GLU A 93 -29.41 26.37 15.18
N GLY A 94 -28.31 25.62 15.23
CA GLY A 94 -27.11 25.94 16.00
C GLY A 94 -26.02 26.71 15.22
N PRO A 95 -24.91 27.09 15.88
CA PRO A 95 -23.75 27.70 15.22
C PRO A 95 -23.19 26.83 14.07
N ALA A 96 -23.33 27.33 12.83
CA ALA A 96 -22.99 26.59 11.62
C ALA A 96 -21.50 26.24 11.50
N ASP A 97 -20.62 27.10 12.01
CA ASP A 97 -19.17 26.90 12.07
C ASP A 97 -18.78 25.72 12.97
N GLN A 98 -19.36 25.64 14.17
CA GLN A 98 -19.12 24.55 15.11
C GLN A 98 -19.75 23.23 14.64
N ALA A 99 -20.96 23.30 14.06
CA ALA A 99 -21.61 22.12 13.48
C ALA A 99 -20.79 21.52 12.33
N PHE A 100 -20.25 22.38 11.46
CA PHE A 100 -19.34 21.96 10.38
C PHE A 100 -18.05 21.34 10.91
N LEU A 101 -17.40 21.97 11.90
CA LEU A 101 -16.17 21.44 12.51
C LEU A 101 -16.38 20.05 13.13
N VAL A 102 -17.45 19.85 13.91
CA VAL A 102 -17.72 18.56 14.53
C VAL A 102 -18.03 17.49 13.49
N LEU A 103 -18.75 17.82 12.41
CA LEU A 103 -18.97 16.88 11.30
C LEU A 103 -17.65 16.49 10.62
N MET A 104 -16.73 17.43 10.41
CA MET A 104 -15.41 17.16 9.85
C MET A 104 -14.55 16.28 10.77
N GLU A 105 -14.52 16.56 12.08
CA GLU A 105 -13.85 15.72 13.09
C GLU A 105 -14.41 14.28 13.09
N SER A 106 -15.71 14.14 12.86
CA SER A 106 -16.40 12.84 12.82
C SER A 106 -16.07 12.04 11.55
N ILE A 107 -15.83 12.72 10.44
CA ILE A 107 -15.38 12.13 9.16
C ILE A 107 -13.90 11.68 9.25
N GLU A 108 -13.10 12.23 10.16
CA GLU A 108 -11.74 11.75 10.43
C GLU A 108 -11.68 10.53 11.37
N GLY A 109 -12.82 10.10 11.92
CA GLY A 109 -12.92 8.91 12.76
C GLY A 109 -12.51 7.60 12.06
N ALA A 110 -12.09 6.62 12.86
CA ALA A 110 -11.67 5.27 12.42
C ALA A 110 -12.55 4.58 11.33
N PRO A 111 -13.89 4.71 11.30
CA PRO A 111 -14.69 4.09 10.24
C PRO A 111 -14.53 4.76 8.85
N PHE A 112 -14.22 6.05 8.77
CA PHE A 112 -14.16 6.79 7.51
C PHE A 112 -12.75 6.96 6.94
N LEU A 113 -11.73 6.39 7.60
CA LEU A 113 -10.39 6.22 7.02
C LEU A 113 -10.49 5.42 5.71
N PRO A 114 -9.68 5.71 4.68
CA PRO A 114 -9.78 5.06 3.36
C PRO A 114 -9.77 3.52 3.42
N GLN A 115 -9.06 2.93 4.40
CA GLN A 115 -8.97 1.48 4.58
C GLN A 115 -10.30 0.84 5.01
N ASN A 116 -11.14 1.58 5.75
CA ASN A 116 -12.42 1.10 6.29
C ASN A 116 -13.62 1.68 5.52
N TYR A 117 -13.46 2.86 4.91
CA TYR A 117 -14.50 3.56 4.17
C TYR A 117 -14.98 2.79 2.94
N PHE A 118 -14.10 2.31 2.07
CA PHE A 118 -14.52 1.61 0.84
C PHE A 118 -15.17 0.24 1.11
N PRO A 119 -14.70 -0.57 2.08
CA PRO A 119 -15.44 -1.75 2.53
C PRO A 119 -16.83 -1.41 3.09
N LEU A 120 -16.94 -0.39 3.95
CA LEU A 120 -18.22 0.08 4.49
C LEU A 120 -19.16 0.58 3.38
N LEU A 121 -18.64 1.38 2.45
CA LEU A 121 -19.37 1.83 1.27
C LEU A 121 -19.86 0.64 0.43
N GLY A 122 -19.06 -0.42 0.31
CA GLY A 122 -19.47 -1.68 -0.31
C GLY A 122 -20.67 -2.31 0.40
N GLU A 123 -20.63 -2.42 1.73
CA GLU A 123 -21.76 -2.94 2.53
C GLU A 123 -23.02 -2.05 2.41
N GLU A 124 -22.87 -0.72 2.43
CA GLU A 124 -24.00 0.21 2.23
C GLU A 124 -24.62 0.07 0.84
N ILE A 125 -23.79 -0.05 -0.22
CA ILE A 125 -24.28 -0.30 -1.58
C ILE A 125 -25.11 -1.59 -1.61
N VAL A 126 -24.69 -2.67 -0.95
CA VAL A 126 -25.50 -3.91 -0.88
C VAL A 126 -26.84 -3.67 -0.20
N ARG A 127 -26.87 -2.92 0.92
CA ARG A 127 -28.12 -2.60 1.62
C ARG A 127 -29.07 -1.75 0.78
N VAL A 128 -28.56 -0.73 0.09
CA VAL A 128 -29.38 0.07 -0.82
C VAL A 128 -29.88 -0.78 -1.98
N LEU A 129 -29.06 -1.67 -2.54
CA LEU A 129 -29.50 -2.60 -3.58
C LEU A 129 -30.59 -3.56 -3.07
N GLN A 130 -30.52 -4.00 -1.82
CA GLN A 130 -31.56 -4.83 -1.20
C GLN A 130 -32.88 -4.05 -1.09
N ALA A 131 -32.84 -2.82 -0.59
CA ALA A 131 -34.01 -1.94 -0.53
C ALA A 131 -34.60 -1.66 -1.93
N LEU A 132 -33.76 -1.48 -2.95
CA LEU A 132 -34.19 -1.33 -4.34
C LEU A 132 -34.87 -2.60 -4.87
N VAL A 133 -34.32 -3.78 -4.57
CA VAL A 133 -34.93 -5.06 -4.98
C VAL A 133 -36.29 -5.26 -4.31
N ASP A 134 -36.43 -4.90 -3.04
CA ASP A 134 -37.70 -5.01 -2.32
C ASP A 134 -38.73 -3.98 -2.83
N SER A 135 -38.29 -2.77 -3.18
CA SER A 135 -39.14 -1.76 -3.82
C SER A 135 -39.60 -2.21 -5.22
N LEU A 136 -38.70 -2.80 -6.01
CA LEU A 136 -39.03 -3.37 -7.33
C LEU A 136 -40.02 -4.54 -7.21
N ARG A 137 -39.92 -5.36 -6.16
CA ARG A 137 -40.93 -6.40 -5.86
C ARG A 137 -42.28 -5.80 -5.50
N GLY A 138 -42.29 -4.63 -4.87
CA GLY A 138 -43.49 -3.83 -4.59
C GLY A 138 -44.07 -3.10 -5.81
N GLY A 139 -43.44 -3.21 -6.99
CA GLY A 139 -43.92 -2.60 -8.24
C GLY A 139 -43.51 -1.14 -8.44
N TRP A 140 -42.56 -0.63 -7.65
CA TRP A 140 -42.07 0.75 -7.75
C TRP A 140 -40.91 0.87 -8.74
N ASP A 141 -40.89 1.93 -9.54
CA ASP A 141 -39.76 2.25 -10.41
C ASP A 141 -38.58 2.80 -9.60
N CYS A 142 -37.38 2.30 -9.87
CA CYS A 142 -36.17 2.57 -9.09
C CYS A 142 -34.98 2.85 -10.01
N SER A 143 -34.10 3.79 -9.63
CA SER A 143 -32.88 4.11 -10.37
C SER A 143 -31.63 3.62 -9.63
N VAL A 144 -30.73 2.96 -10.36
CA VAL A 144 -29.40 2.53 -9.86
C VAL A 144 -28.27 3.49 -10.26
N SER A 145 -28.57 4.56 -11.01
CA SER A 145 -27.56 5.41 -11.66
C SER A 145 -26.57 6.04 -10.67
N PHE A 146 -27.06 6.48 -9.50
CA PHE A 146 -26.20 7.04 -8.46
C PHE A 146 -25.22 5.99 -7.93
N LEU A 147 -25.71 4.79 -7.61
CA LEU A 147 -24.86 3.68 -7.15
C LEU A 147 -23.81 3.30 -8.20
N SER A 148 -24.19 3.26 -9.48
CA SER A 148 -23.28 3.02 -10.59
C SER A 148 -22.16 4.06 -10.69
N GLN A 149 -22.48 5.34 -10.46
CA GLN A 149 -21.50 6.42 -10.47
C GLN A 149 -20.56 6.34 -9.25
N VAL A 150 -21.09 6.04 -8.06
CA VAL A 150 -20.30 5.86 -6.84
C VAL A 150 -19.34 4.68 -6.98
N LEU A 151 -19.86 3.52 -7.43
CA LEU A 151 -19.06 2.33 -7.71
C LEU A 151 -17.96 2.61 -8.74
N GLY A 152 -18.33 3.28 -9.84
CA GLY A 152 -17.38 3.68 -10.87
C GLY A 152 -16.29 4.62 -10.36
N LYS A 153 -16.65 5.64 -9.56
CA LYS A 153 -15.68 6.56 -8.95
C LYS A 153 -14.71 5.82 -8.03
N ALA A 154 -15.20 4.92 -7.17
CA ALA A 154 -14.34 4.14 -6.28
C ALA A 154 -13.30 3.32 -7.07
N CYS A 155 -13.72 2.71 -8.18
CA CYS A 155 -12.81 1.95 -9.04
C CYS A 155 -11.78 2.85 -9.75
N VAL A 156 -12.17 4.04 -10.23
CA VAL A 156 -11.23 4.99 -10.88
C VAL A 156 -10.15 5.48 -9.91
N HIS A 157 -10.48 5.60 -8.63
CA HIS A 157 -9.52 5.98 -7.58
C HIS A 157 -8.60 4.82 -7.13
N GLY A 158 -8.60 3.69 -7.83
CA GLY A 158 -7.74 2.54 -7.54
C GLY A 158 -8.21 1.70 -6.34
N ARG A 159 -9.43 1.93 -5.85
CA ARG A 159 -10.01 1.26 -4.68
C ARG A 159 -10.93 0.09 -5.04
N GLN A 160 -10.76 -0.47 -6.25
CA GLN A 160 -11.60 -1.56 -6.72
C GLN A 160 -11.46 -2.83 -5.87
N LYS A 161 -10.28 -3.11 -5.28
CA LYS A 161 -10.07 -4.33 -4.47
C LYS A 161 -10.86 -4.28 -3.16
N GLU A 162 -10.84 -3.14 -2.49
CA GLU A 162 -11.50 -2.92 -1.21
C GLU A 162 -13.03 -2.95 -1.36
N ILE A 163 -13.58 -2.27 -2.38
CA ILE A 163 -15.03 -2.21 -2.59
C ILE A 163 -15.60 -3.49 -3.23
N LEU A 164 -14.93 -4.04 -4.24
CA LEU A 164 -15.39 -5.26 -4.92
C LEU A 164 -15.13 -6.52 -4.09
N GLY A 165 -14.12 -6.50 -3.22
CA GLY A 165 -13.87 -7.56 -2.24
C GLY A 165 -15.05 -7.79 -1.29
N VAL A 166 -15.86 -6.76 -1.04
CA VAL A 166 -17.13 -6.87 -0.30
C VAL A 166 -18.30 -7.15 -1.23
N LEU A 167 -18.43 -6.39 -2.33
CA LEU A 167 -19.59 -6.47 -3.22
C LEU A 167 -19.70 -7.82 -3.94
N VAL A 168 -18.61 -8.33 -4.50
CA VAL A 168 -18.66 -9.52 -5.38
C VAL A 168 -19.09 -10.77 -4.61
N PRO A 169 -18.54 -11.11 -3.43
CA PRO A 169 -19.01 -12.26 -2.66
C PRO A 169 -20.49 -12.17 -2.27
N ARG A 170 -20.94 -10.99 -1.81
CA ARG A 170 -22.34 -10.76 -1.41
C ARG A 170 -23.30 -10.88 -2.59
N LEU A 171 -23.01 -10.20 -3.69
CA LEU A 171 -23.82 -10.27 -4.91
C LEU A 171 -23.80 -11.66 -5.54
N THR A 172 -22.69 -12.41 -5.41
CA THR A 172 -22.62 -13.81 -5.88
C THR A 172 -23.62 -14.70 -5.14
N ALA A 173 -23.77 -14.53 -3.83
CA ALA A 173 -24.76 -15.26 -3.05
C ALA A 173 -26.19 -14.86 -3.43
N LEU A 174 -26.45 -13.54 -3.55
CA LEU A 174 -27.79 -13.00 -3.83
C LEU A 174 -28.28 -13.31 -5.26
N THR A 175 -27.38 -13.37 -6.24
CA THR A 175 -27.71 -13.62 -7.65
C THR A 175 -27.89 -15.10 -7.98
N ARG A 176 -27.50 -16.04 -7.10
CA ARG A 176 -27.51 -17.48 -7.38
C ARG A 176 -28.91 -18.03 -7.68
N ALA A 177 -29.93 -17.58 -6.94
CA ALA A 177 -31.31 -18.07 -7.06
C ALA A 177 -32.33 -16.99 -7.44
N ASN A 178 -31.90 -15.76 -7.69
CA ASN A 178 -32.81 -14.62 -7.90
C ASN A 178 -32.46 -13.84 -9.17
N CYS A 179 -33.33 -13.93 -10.18
CA CYS A 179 -33.18 -13.24 -11.45
C CYS A 179 -33.37 -11.72 -11.36
N LEU A 180 -34.12 -11.21 -10.36
CA LEU A 180 -34.23 -9.77 -10.12
C LEU A 180 -32.88 -9.20 -9.69
N TRP A 181 -32.17 -9.90 -8.78
CA TRP A 181 -30.81 -9.52 -8.39
C TRP A 181 -29.85 -9.48 -9.58
N GLN A 182 -29.93 -10.46 -10.49
CA GLN A 182 -29.11 -10.44 -11.71
C GLN A 182 -29.42 -9.22 -12.59
N ARG A 183 -30.71 -8.93 -12.81
CA ARG A 183 -31.13 -7.76 -13.61
C ARG A 183 -30.69 -6.44 -12.98
N VAL A 184 -30.77 -6.32 -11.65
CA VAL A 184 -30.29 -5.14 -10.92
C VAL A 184 -28.77 -5.00 -11.07
N CYS A 185 -28.00 -6.09 -10.95
CA CYS A 185 -26.56 -6.07 -11.20
C CYS A 185 -26.22 -5.65 -12.64
N TRP A 186 -26.93 -6.17 -13.65
CA TRP A 186 -26.72 -5.78 -15.04
C TRP A 186 -26.97 -4.29 -15.23
N ARG A 187 -28.06 -3.75 -14.68
CA ARG A 187 -28.35 -2.31 -14.73
C ARG A 187 -27.32 -1.49 -13.97
N LEU A 188 -26.86 -1.96 -12.81
CA LEU A 188 -25.83 -1.30 -12.03
C LEU A 188 -24.55 -1.14 -12.86
N VAL A 189 -24.10 -2.18 -13.55
CA VAL A 189 -22.87 -2.11 -14.36
C VAL A 189 -23.10 -1.37 -15.68
N GLU A 190 -24.27 -1.50 -16.31
CA GLU A 190 -24.62 -0.77 -17.56
C GLU A 190 -24.63 0.75 -17.39
N CYS A 191 -25.00 1.24 -16.20
CA CYS A 191 -25.05 2.67 -15.90
C CYS A 191 -23.70 3.27 -15.45
N VAL A 192 -22.62 2.48 -15.44
CA VAL A 192 -21.29 2.96 -15.06
C VAL A 192 -20.70 3.82 -16.20
N PRO A 193 -20.14 5.01 -15.91
CA PRO A 193 -19.53 5.85 -16.92
C PRO A 193 -18.36 5.16 -17.66
N ASP A 194 -18.20 5.40 -18.97
CA ASP A 194 -17.15 4.78 -19.79
C ASP A 194 -15.72 4.99 -19.24
N ARG A 195 -15.47 6.15 -18.62
CA ARG A 195 -14.18 6.46 -17.96
C ARG A 195 -13.85 5.52 -16.79
N ALA A 196 -14.86 4.93 -16.17
CA ALA A 196 -14.75 4.02 -15.03
C ALA A 196 -14.91 2.54 -15.41
N MET A 197 -15.46 2.27 -16.59
CA MET A 197 -15.79 0.93 -17.07
C MET A 197 -14.58 -0.01 -17.04
N GLU A 198 -13.40 0.49 -17.42
CA GLU A 198 -12.18 -0.32 -17.42
C GLU A 198 -11.77 -0.77 -16.02
N ALA A 199 -11.66 0.16 -15.07
CA ALA A 199 -11.26 -0.14 -13.70
C ALA A 199 -12.25 -1.10 -13.02
N LEU A 200 -13.55 -0.93 -13.29
CA LEU A 200 -14.59 -1.82 -12.79
C LEU A 200 -14.45 -3.23 -13.38
N LEU A 201 -14.29 -3.37 -14.70
CA LEU A 201 -14.22 -4.68 -15.36
C LEU A 201 -12.97 -5.45 -14.96
N THR A 202 -11.81 -4.77 -14.87
CA THR A 202 -10.58 -5.35 -14.33
C THR A 202 -10.79 -5.86 -12.91
N GLY A 203 -11.37 -5.02 -12.03
CA GLY A 203 -11.66 -5.43 -10.65
C GLY A 203 -12.66 -6.58 -10.53
N LEU A 204 -13.68 -6.63 -11.39
CA LEU A 204 -14.67 -7.71 -11.40
C LEU A 204 -14.06 -9.04 -11.88
N VAL A 205 -13.18 -9.02 -12.89
CA VAL A 205 -12.46 -10.21 -13.34
C VAL A 205 -11.48 -10.71 -12.27
N GLU A 206 -10.86 -9.81 -11.51
CA GLU A 206 -9.98 -10.17 -10.39
C GLU A 206 -10.75 -10.79 -9.21
N ALA A 207 -11.95 -10.27 -8.91
CA ALA A 207 -12.71 -10.65 -7.73
C ALA A 207 -13.69 -11.82 -7.95
N ALA A 208 -14.12 -12.09 -9.18
CA ALA A 208 -15.10 -13.12 -9.48
C ALA A 208 -14.47 -14.53 -9.54
N LEU A 209 -15.08 -15.48 -8.82
CA LEU A 209 -14.69 -16.89 -8.86
C LEU A 209 -15.46 -17.61 -9.97
N GLY A 210 -14.92 -17.57 -11.19
CA GLY A 210 -15.42 -18.36 -12.32
C GLY A 210 -16.38 -17.62 -13.27
N PRO A 211 -16.65 -18.22 -14.45
CA PRO A 211 -17.39 -17.58 -15.53
C PRO A 211 -18.87 -17.37 -15.23
N GLU A 212 -19.48 -18.24 -14.42
CA GLU A 212 -20.89 -18.12 -14.06
C GLU A 212 -21.16 -16.87 -13.21
N VAL A 213 -20.24 -16.55 -12.28
CA VAL A 213 -20.36 -15.37 -11.41
C VAL A 213 -20.29 -14.11 -12.27
N LEU A 214 -19.31 -14.04 -13.18
CA LEU A 214 -19.21 -12.93 -14.12
C LEU A 214 -20.46 -12.82 -15.01
N SER A 215 -21.01 -13.93 -15.49
CA SER A 215 -22.22 -13.90 -16.31
C SER A 215 -23.44 -13.40 -15.54
N ARG A 216 -23.61 -13.79 -14.27
CA ARG A 216 -24.69 -13.30 -13.40
C ARG A 216 -24.55 -11.82 -13.07
N LEU A 217 -23.33 -11.30 -12.93
CA LEU A 217 -23.08 -9.90 -12.57
C LEU A 217 -23.08 -8.94 -13.78
N LEU A 218 -22.49 -9.36 -14.90
CA LEU A 218 -22.30 -8.50 -16.10
C LEU A 218 -23.37 -8.69 -17.17
N GLY A 219 -24.03 -9.86 -17.22
CA GLY A 219 -25.00 -10.16 -18.27
C GLY A 219 -24.37 -10.04 -19.66
N ASN A 220 -25.04 -9.35 -20.59
CA ASN A 220 -24.55 -9.11 -21.95
C ASN A 220 -23.96 -7.71 -22.14
N LEU A 221 -23.32 -7.16 -21.10
CA LEU A 221 -22.71 -5.82 -21.12
C LEU A 221 -21.75 -5.62 -22.32
N VAL A 222 -20.96 -6.64 -22.65
CA VAL A 222 -20.00 -6.59 -23.78
C VAL A 222 -20.67 -6.40 -25.14
N MET A 223 -21.97 -6.70 -25.27
CA MET A 223 -22.75 -6.45 -26.48
C MET A 223 -23.36 -5.04 -26.50
N LYS A 224 -23.45 -4.37 -25.35
CA LYS A 224 -24.10 -3.07 -25.17
C LYS A 224 -23.12 -1.91 -25.13
N SER A 225 -21.92 -2.12 -24.57
CA SER A 225 -20.89 -1.08 -24.46
C SER A 225 -19.65 -1.46 -25.27
N LYS A 226 -19.30 -0.60 -26.25
CA LYS A 226 -18.06 -0.72 -27.03
C LYS A 226 -16.82 -0.67 -26.14
N LYS A 227 -16.85 0.13 -25.07
CA LYS A 227 -15.74 0.21 -24.10
C LYS A 227 -15.61 -1.10 -23.33
N ALA A 228 -16.71 -1.67 -22.85
CA ALA A 228 -16.68 -2.97 -22.17
C ALA A 228 -16.20 -4.10 -23.09
N GLN A 229 -16.69 -4.11 -24.34
CA GLN A 229 -16.23 -5.05 -25.37
C GLN A 229 -14.72 -4.96 -25.55
N PHE A 230 -14.19 -3.76 -25.84
CA PHE A 230 -12.75 -3.54 -26.03
C PHE A 230 -11.93 -3.95 -24.80
N VAL A 231 -12.38 -3.64 -23.59
CA VAL A 231 -11.64 -4.02 -22.38
C VAL A 231 -11.57 -5.54 -22.23
N MET A 232 -12.72 -6.23 -22.35
CA MET A 232 -12.82 -7.67 -22.13
C MET A 232 -12.22 -8.52 -23.25
N THR A 233 -12.25 -8.06 -24.51
CA THR A 233 -11.76 -8.85 -25.65
C THR A 233 -10.36 -8.44 -26.12
N ARG A 234 -9.95 -7.18 -25.90
CA ARG A 234 -8.65 -6.67 -26.36
C ARG A 234 -7.72 -6.30 -25.22
N LYS A 235 -8.12 -5.40 -24.33
CA LYS A 235 -7.20 -4.79 -23.36
C LYS A 235 -6.66 -5.80 -22.34
N ILE A 236 -7.55 -6.61 -21.76
CA ILE A 236 -7.17 -7.62 -20.78
C ILE A 236 -6.28 -8.71 -21.41
N LEU A 237 -6.63 -9.15 -22.63
CA LEU A 237 -5.99 -10.29 -23.29
C LEU A 237 -4.69 -9.95 -24.05
N PHE A 238 -4.59 -8.76 -24.64
CA PHE A 238 -3.48 -8.41 -25.56
C PHE A 238 -2.63 -7.21 -25.11
N LEU A 239 -3.05 -6.46 -24.08
CA LEU A 239 -2.31 -5.27 -23.63
C LEU A 239 -1.80 -5.39 -22.19
N GLN A 240 -2.49 -6.10 -21.30
CA GLN A 240 -2.15 -6.13 -19.87
C GLN A 240 -1.28 -7.31 -19.44
N TYR A 241 -1.44 -8.51 -20.01
CA TYR A 241 -0.63 -9.73 -19.74
C TYR A 241 -0.36 -10.06 -18.25
N ARG A 242 -1.25 -9.65 -17.34
CA ARG A 242 -1.06 -9.74 -15.87
C ARG A 242 -2.06 -10.68 -15.17
N TYR A 243 -3.02 -11.23 -15.90
CA TYR A 243 -4.09 -12.04 -15.31
C TYR A 243 -3.63 -13.49 -15.11
N SER A 244 -4.07 -14.07 -14.01
CA SER A 244 -3.80 -15.47 -13.71
C SER A 244 -4.67 -16.41 -14.57
N THR A 245 -4.26 -17.67 -14.71
CA THR A 245 -5.03 -18.73 -15.38
C THR A 245 -6.52 -18.77 -14.97
N PRO A 246 -6.91 -18.75 -13.67
CA PRO A 246 -8.33 -18.77 -13.29
C PRO A 246 -9.10 -17.49 -13.68
N MET A 247 -8.43 -16.34 -13.76
CA MET A 247 -9.04 -15.10 -14.24
C MET A 247 -9.32 -15.18 -15.75
N LEU A 248 -8.38 -15.75 -16.51
CA LEU A 248 -8.56 -16.03 -17.94
C LEU A 248 -9.71 -17.02 -18.18
N GLN A 249 -9.80 -18.10 -17.39
CA GLN A 249 -10.90 -19.06 -17.44
C GLN A 249 -12.24 -18.39 -17.13
N SER A 250 -12.27 -17.48 -16.16
CA SER A 250 -13.48 -16.73 -15.80
C SER A 250 -13.92 -15.81 -16.95
N LEU A 251 -12.99 -15.06 -17.53
CA LEU A 251 -13.26 -14.12 -18.61
C LEU A 251 -13.68 -14.83 -19.92
N LEU A 252 -12.89 -15.80 -20.37
CA LEU A 252 -13.13 -16.50 -21.63
C LEU A 252 -14.34 -17.43 -21.51
N GLY A 253 -14.54 -18.06 -20.35
CA GLY A 253 -15.76 -18.80 -20.06
C GLY A 253 -17.00 -17.89 -20.05
N TYR A 254 -16.91 -16.66 -19.52
CA TYR A 254 -17.99 -15.68 -19.60
C TYR A 254 -18.38 -15.39 -21.06
N LEU A 255 -17.41 -15.23 -21.97
CA LEU A 255 -17.70 -15.06 -23.39
C LEU A 255 -18.32 -16.32 -24.03
N ALA A 256 -17.94 -17.51 -23.56
CA ALA A 256 -18.45 -18.78 -24.06
C ALA A 256 -19.90 -19.11 -23.66
N MET A 257 -20.33 -18.67 -22.47
CA MET A 257 -21.56 -19.11 -21.83
C MET A 257 -22.87 -18.64 -22.50
N ASP A 258 -22.86 -17.56 -23.27
CA ASP A 258 -24.06 -17.03 -23.95
C ASP A 258 -23.83 -17.01 -25.46
N SER A 259 -24.83 -17.51 -26.20
CA SER A 259 -24.84 -17.53 -27.66
C SER A 259 -24.55 -16.18 -28.32
N GLN A 260 -24.97 -15.06 -27.72
CA GLN A 260 -24.72 -13.71 -28.25
C GLN A 260 -23.28 -13.26 -28.07
N ARG A 261 -22.59 -13.75 -27.03
CA ARG A 261 -21.18 -13.41 -26.73
C ARG A 261 -20.21 -14.36 -27.43
N ARG A 262 -20.65 -15.56 -27.78
CA ARG A 262 -19.86 -16.63 -28.41
C ARG A 262 -19.12 -16.19 -29.70
N PRO A 263 -19.69 -15.34 -30.59
CA PRO A 263 -18.94 -14.79 -31.71
C PRO A 263 -17.72 -13.96 -31.31
N LEU A 264 -17.78 -13.25 -30.18
CA LEU A 264 -16.64 -12.50 -29.65
C LEU A 264 -15.52 -13.42 -29.17
N LEU A 265 -15.86 -14.58 -28.60
CA LEU A 265 -14.86 -15.59 -28.23
C LEU A 265 -14.13 -16.13 -29.46
N ILE A 266 -14.87 -16.42 -30.54
CA ILE A 266 -14.29 -16.88 -31.81
C ILE A 266 -13.37 -15.79 -32.38
N GLN A 267 -13.82 -14.53 -32.37
CA GLN A 267 -12.99 -13.41 -32.79
C GLN A 267 -11.69 -13.30 -31.96
N VAL A 268 -11.81 -13.39 -30.64
CA VAL A 268 -10.66 -13.39 -29.72
C VAL A 268 -9.70 -14.53 -30.03
N LEU A 269 -10.20 -15.75 -30.27
CA LEU A 269 -9.37 -16.89 -30.63
C LEU A 269 -8.60 -16.64 -31.94
N LYS A 270 -9.28 -16.10 -32.97
CA LYS A 270 -8.62 -15.77 -34.25
C LYS A 270 -7.46 -14.80 -34.05
N GLU A 271 -7.71 -13.72 -33.31
CA GLU A 271 -6.71 -12.70 -33.02
C GLU A 271 -5.57 -13.25 -32.13
N LEU A 272 -5.88 -14.12 -31.15
CA LEU A 272 -4.87 -14.79 -30.33
C LEU A 272 -3.97 -15.70 -31.17
N LEU A 273 -4.55 -16.49 -32.09
CA LEU A 273 -3.81 -17.35 -33.01
C LEU A 273 -2.94 -16.55 -33.99
N GLU A 274 -3.44 -15.42 -34.50
CA GLU A 274 -2.64 -14.49 -35.31
C GLU A 274 -1.45 -13.93 -34.52
N THR A 275 -1.66 -13.52 -33.26
CA THR A 275 -0.57 -13.05 -32.41
C THR A 275 0.41 -14.16 -32.03
N TRP A 276 -0.08 -15.38 -31.80
CA TRP A 276 0.75 -16.54 -31.45
C TRP A 276 1.59 -17.03 -32.63
N GLY A 277 1.02 -17.04 -33.84
CA GLY A 277 1.69 -17.48 -35.08
C GLY A 277 2.56 -16.42 -35.76
N SER A 278 2.54 -15.18 -35.27
CA SER A 278 3.35 -14.10 -35.85
C SER A 278 4.84 -14.32 -35.60
N SER A 279 5.64 -14.32 -36.68
CA SER A 279 7.10 -14.47 -36.60
C SER A 279 7.78 -13.38 -35.77
N SER A 280 7.20 -12.18 -35.70
CA SER A 280 7.69 -11.10 -34.83
C SER A 280 7.33 -11.33 -33.36
N ALA A 281 6.13 -11.84 -33.07
CA ALA A 281 5.71 -12.12 -31.70
C ALA A 281 6.53 -13.28 -31.09
N ILE A 282 6.81 -14.33 -31.87
CA ILE A 282 7.64 -15.45 -31.44
C ILE A 282 9.08 -14.99 -31.12
N ARG A 283 9.61 -14.02 -31.88
CA ARG A 283 10.99 -13.52 -31.72
C ARG A 283 11.15 -12.48 -30.60
N HIS A 284 10.11 -11.71 -30.30
CA HIS A 284 10.23 -10.52 -29.45
C HIS A 284 9.34 -10.53 -28.20
N ALA A 285 8.36 -11.43 -28.09
CA ALA A 285 7.55 -11.56 -26.87
C ALA A 285 8.32 -12.30 -25.77
N SER A 286 8.14 -11.87 -24.51
CA SER A 286 8.73 -12.54 -23.36
C SER A 286 8.08 -13.90 -23.09
N LEU A 287 8.79 -14.83 -22.44
CA LEU A 287 8.25 -16.15 -22.09
C LEU A 287 6.94 -16.07 -21.27
N PRO A 288 6.79 -15.18 -20.27
CA PRO A 288 5.50 -15.00 -19.58
C PRO A 288 4.37 -14.55 -20.51
N GLN A 289 4.67 -13.69 -21.49
CA GLN A 289 3.69 -13.23 -22.48
C GLN A 289 3.29 -14.35 -23.45
N GLN A 290 4.25 -15.14 -23.93
CA GLN A 290 3.99 -16.31 -24.78
C GLN A 290 3.17 -17.37 -24.03
N CYS A 291 3.51 -17.62 -22.77
CA CYS A 291 2.75 -18.52 -21.90
C CYS A 291 1.32 -18.02 -21.68
N TYR A 292 1.14 -16.73 -21.41
CA TYR A 292 -0.17 -16.11 -21.22
C TYR A 292 -1.07 -16.26 -22.47
N VAL A 293 -0.54 -15.93 -23.65
CA VAL A 293 -1.27 -16.09 -24.93
C VAL A 293 -1.59 -17.56 -25.19
N SER A 294 -0.65 -18.47 -24.93
CA SER A 294 -0.87 -19.92 -25.10
C SER A 294 -1.97 -20.45 -24.16
N LYS A 295 -1.97 -20.04 -22.88
CA LYS A 295 -3.04 -20.36 -21.93
C LYS A 295 -4.39 -19.83 -22.40
N ALA A 296 -4.45 -18.58 -22.89
CA ALA A 296 -5.69 -18.00 -23.41
C ALA A 296 -6.21 -18.76 -24.65
N VAL A 297 -5.32 -19.16 -25.58
CA VAL A 297 -5.69 -19.99 -26.74
C VAL A 297 -6.27 -21.33 -26.29
N LEU A 298 -5.60 -22.03 -25.37
CA LEU A 298 -6.06 -23.33 -24.88
C LEU A 298 -7.42 -23.23 -24.18
N ILE A 299 -7.63 -22.20 -23.35
CA ILE A 299 -8.91 -21.95 -22.69
C ILE A 299 -10.02 -21.65 -23.72
N CYS A 300 -9.73 -20.85 -24.75
CA CYS A 300 -10.69 -20.61 -25.85
C CYS A 300 -11.07 -21.91 -26.57
N LEU A 301 -10.07 -22.76 -26.88
CA LEU A 301 -10.29 -24.05 -27.55
C LEU A 301 -11.10 -25.01 -26.66
N ALA A 302 -10.85 -25.05 -25.36
CA ALA A 302 -11.59 -25.89 -24.41
C ALA A 302 -13.10 -25.53 -24.33
N HIS A 303 -13.47 -24.30 -24.69
CA HIS A 303 -14.86 -23.83 -24.69
C HIS A 303 -15.59 -23.98 -26.04
N LEU A 304 -14.86 -24.24 -27.13
CA LEU A 304 -15.41 -24.36 -28.48
C LEU A 304 -15.56 -25.83 -28.88
N GLY A 305 -16.71 -26.17 -29.45
CA GLY A 305 -16.97 -27.53 -29.96
C GLY A 305 -16.30 -27.78 -31.31
N GLU A 306 -16.10 -29.06 -31.68
CA GLU A 306 -15.50 -29.43 -32.97
C GLU A 306 -16.23 -28.89 -34.21
N ALA A 307 -17.56 -28.73 -34.12
CA ALA A 307 -18.37 -28.19 -35.21
C ALA A 307 -18.10 -26.70 -35.45
N GLU A 308 -17.98 -25.91 -34.38
CA GLU A 308 -17.70 -24.47 -34.45
C GLU A 308 -16.27 -24.18 -34.92
N LEU A 309 -15.34 -25.06 -34.53
CA LEU A 309 -13.97 -25.04 -35.04
C LEU A 309 -13.93 -25.36 -36.53
N ARG A 310 -14.77 -26.28 -37.03
CA ARG A 310 -14.88 -26.60 -38.46
C ARG A 310 -15.48 -25.47 -39.29
N ASP A 311 -16.57 -24.85 -38.84
CA ASP A 311 -17.19 -23.72 -39.55
C ASP A 311 -16.25 -22.50 -39.60
N SER A 312 -15.36 -22.35 -38.60
CA SER A 312 -14.34 -21.30 -38.60
C SER A 312 -13.18 -21.54 -39.57
N ARG A 313 -13.01 -22.77 -40.09
CA ARG A 313 -11.92 -23.18 -41.01
C ARG A 313 -12.24 -22.98 -42.50
N GLU A 314 -13.47 -22.63 -42.88
CA GLU A 314 -13.88 -22.49 -44.29
C GLU A 314 -13.48 -21.15 -44.95
N GLY A 315 -13.06 -20.14 -44.17
CA GLY A 315 -12.20 -19.08 -44.70
C GLY A 315 -10.76 -19.58 -44.67
N GLU A 316 -9.94 -19.27 -45.68
CA GLU A 316 -8.46 -19.27 -45.84
C GLU A 316 -7.50 -19.95 -44.81
N TRP A 317 -7.92 -20.95 -44.04
CA TRP A 317 -7.16 -21.49 -42.89
C TRP A 317 -6.67 -22.92 -43.16
N ALA A 318 -6.89 -23.44 -44.38
CA ALA A 318 -6.45 -24.77 -44.80
C ALA A 318 -4.96 -24.85 -45.18
N VAL A 319 -4.22 -23.74 -45.24
CA VAL A 319 -2.81 -23.76 -45.63
C VAL A 319 -2.03 -22.76 -44.79
N ARG A 320 -1.03 -23.27 -44.06
CA ARG A 320 -0.01 -22.51 -43.29
C ARG A 320 -0.41 -22.16 -41.85
N ALA A 321 -0.74 -23.18 -41.06
CA ALA A 321 0.03 -23.32 -39.82
C ALA A 321 1.43 -23.74 -40.29
N PRO A 322 2.44 -22.85 -40.30
CA PRO A 322 3.78 -23.35 -40.44
C PRO A 322 4.01 -24.13 -39.14
N CYS A 323 4.14 -25.44 -39.25
CA CYS A 323 5.12 -26.13 -38.43
C CYS A 323 6.46 -25.86 -39.11
N PRO A 324 7.19 -24.76 -38.83
CA PRO A 324 8.61 -24.94 -38.76
C PRO A 324 8.84 -25.83 -37.53
N THR A 325 9.78 -26.74 -37.62
CA THR A 325 10.40 -27.36 -36.45
C THR A 325 10.94 -26.25 -35.55
N LEU A 326 10.08 -25.65 -34.72
CA LEU A 326 10.49 -25.03 -33.48
C LEU A 326 10.93 -26.20 -32.63
N ASP A 327 12.20 -26.21 -32.26
CA ASP A 327 12.70 -27.08 -31.21
C ASP A 327 11.82 -26.89 -29.97
N LEU A 328 10.83 -27.78 -29.87
CA LEU A 328 9.82 -27.87 -28.81
C LEU A 328 10.47 -28.20 -27.44
N GLN A 329 11.79 -28.41 -27.42
CA GLN A 329 12.60 -28.45 -26.21
C GLN A 329 12.79 -27.07 -25.55
N SER A 330 12.72 -25.97 -26.31
CA SER A 330 12.98 -24.61 -25.76
C SER A 330 11.74 -23.87 -25.24
N CYS A 331 10.53 -24.36 -25.56
CA CYS A 331 9.26 -23.70 -25.23
C CYS A 331 8.38 -24.46 -24.23
N GLY A 332 8.79 -25.64 -23.73
CA GLY A 332 8.08 -26.37 -22.67
C GLY A 332 6.59 -26.63 -22.93
N LEU A 333 6.17 -26.67 -24.19
CA LEU A 333 4.77 -26.84 -24.59
C LEU A 333 4.55 -28.30 -25.04
N PRO A 334 3.60 -29.03 -24.43
CA PRO A 334 3.20 -30.33 -24.92
C PRO A 334 2.40 -30.19 -26.22
N ALA A 335 2.27 -31.29 -26.96
CA ALA A 335 1.74 -31.33 -28.33
C ALA A 335 0.21 -31.57 -28.50
N PRO A 336 -0.74 -31.20 -27.61
CA PRO A 336 -2.15 -31.44 -27.90
C PRO A 336 -2.77 -30.38 -28.82
N LEU A 337 -1.99 -29.44 -29.37
CA LEU A 337 -2.43 -28.52 -30.43
C LEU A 337 -2.79 -29.26 -31.75
N ALA A 338 -2.50 -30.56 -31.86
CA ALA A 338 -3.04 -31.42 -32.90
C ALA A 338 -4.48 -31.83 -32.54
N LEU A 339 -5.47 -31.04 -32.98
CA LEU A 339 -6.82 -31.56 -33.23
C LEU A 339 -6.68 -32.90 -33.98
N PRO A 340 -7.31 -34.00 -33.53
CA PRO A 340 -7.10 -35.31 -34.14
C PRO A 340 -7.50 -35.21 -35.62
N PRO A 341 -6.55 -35.32 -36.58
CA PRO A 341 -6.96 -35.75 -37.88
C PRO A 341 -7.36 -37.21 -37.73
N ALA A 342 -8.51 -37.56 -38.31
CA ALA A 342 -8.77 -38.94 -38.68
C ALA A 342 -7.69 -39.33 -39.71
N ASP A 343 -6.52 -39.76 -39.22
CA ASP A 343 -5.60 -40.71 -39.83
C ASP A 343 -4.33 -40.80 -38.97
N SER A 344 -4.13 -42.00 -38.43
CA SER A 344 -2.99 -42.43 -37.64
C SER A 344 -1.67 -42.15 -38.35
N SER A 345 -0.82 -41.28 -37.79
CA SER A 345 0.67 -41.34 -37.78
C SER A 345 1.31 -39.95 -37.73
N LEU A 346 1.42 -39.32 -36.54
CA LEU A 346 2.41 -38.27 -36.32
C LEU A 346 3.06 -38.41 -34.94
N CYS A 347 4.37 -38.25 -34.93
CA CYS A 347 5.32 -38.55 -33.86
C CYS A 347 4.90 -37.97 -32.50
N ALA A 348 4.90 -38.83 -31.48
CA ALA A 348 4.90 -38.40 -30.09
C ALA A 348 6.19 -37.60 -29.83
N LEU A 349 6.05 -36.28 -29.76
CA LEU A 349 7.15 -35.36 -29.47
C LEU A 349 7.50 -35.49 -27.98
N GLN A 350 8.75 -35.88 -27.69
CA GLN A 350 9.25 -36.00 -26.32
C GLN A 350 9.48 -34.61 -25.71
N TYR A 351 8.89 -34.35 -24.55
CA TYR A 351 9.04 -33.12 -23.76
C TYR A 351 9.52 -33.46 -22.34
N GLU A 352 10.21 -32.52 -21.67
CA GLU A 352 10.51 -32.64 -20.24
C GLU A 352 9.27 -32.23 -19.41
N GLU A 353 8.95 -33.03 -18.38
CA GLU A 353 7.77 -32.83 -17.51
C GLU A 353 8.00 -31.73 -16.45
N ASP A 354 8.00 -30.48 -16.89
CA ASP A 354 8.04 -29.31 -16.00
C ASP A 354 6.66 -28.91 -15.44
N GLU A 355 6.64 -28.07 -14.41
CA GLU A 355 5.38 -27.55 -13.83
C GLU A 355 4.50 -26.81 -14.85
N LEU A 356 5.14 -26.11 -15.80
CA LEU A 356 4.46 -25.35 -16.84
C LEU A 356 3.84 -26.26 -17.92
N SER A 357 4.52 -27.35 -18.30
CA SER A 357 3.97 -28.32 -19.25
C SER A 357 2.81 -29.10 -18.63
N ARG A 358 2.88 -29.43 -17.33
CA ARG A 358 1.75 -30.00 -16.57
C ARG A 358 0.55 -29.06 -16.49
N GLU A 359 0.75 -27.76 -16.23
CA GLU A 359 -0.35 -26.78 -16.20
C GLU A 359 -1.03 -26.63 -17.57
N LEU A 360 -0.25 -26.59 -18.66
CA LEU A 360 -0.78 -26.47 -20.02
C LEU A 360 -1.52 -27.74 -20.46
N LEU A 361 -1.05 -28.93 -20.08
CA LEU A 361 -1.77 -30.19 -20.29
C LEU A 361 -3.10 -30.22 -19.54
N ALA A 362 -3.13 -29.72 -18.30
CA ALA A 362 -4.35 -29.65 -17.52
C ALA A 362 -5.41 -28.72 -18.15
N LEU A 363 -4.98 -27.66 -18.84
CA LEU A 363 -5.86 -26.76 -19.59
C LEU A 363 -6.34 -27.34 -20.93
N ALA A 364 -5.56 -28.23 -21.54
CA ALA A 364 -5.91 -28.91 -22.79
C ALA A 364 -6.77 -30.16 -22.56
N ALA A 365 -6.81 -30.69 -21.34
CA ALA A 365 -7.62 -31.85 -20.99
C ALA A 365 -9.13 -31.50 -21.05
N PRO A 366 -9.97 -32.33 -21.67
CA PRO A 366 -11.41 -32.09 -21.70
C PRO A 366 -11.99 -32.09 -20.28
N PRO A 367 -12.93 -31.19 -19.94
CA PRO A 367 -13.53 -31.17 -18.61
C PRO A 367 -14.22 -32.51 -18.31
N PRO A 368 -14.12 -33.05 -17.08
CA PRO A 368 -14.79 -34.29 -16.72
C PRO A 368 -16.30 -34.07 -16.89
N ALA A 369 -16.93 -34.88 -17.74
CA ALA A 369 -18.36 -34.84 -17.98
C ALA A 369 -19.10 -35.02 -16.64
N ALA A 370 -19.88 -34.01 -16.25
CA ALA A 370 -20.76 -34.12 -15.10
C ALA A 370 -21.88 -35.12 -15.40
N ASP A 371 -22.01 -36.08 -14.50
CA ASP A 371 -23.15 -36.98 -14.23
C ASP A 371 -23.48 -38.12 -15.23
N SER A 372 -22.96 -39.32 -14.93
CA SER A 372 -23.72 -40.59 -14.87
C SER A 372 -22.93 -41.63 -14.03
N PRO A 373 -23.59 -42.55 -13.29
CA PRO A 373 -22.94 -43.32 -12.24
C PRO A 373 -22.20 -44.57 -12.73
N SER A 374 -21.03 -44.79 -12.11
CA SER A 374 -20.36 -46.07 -11.80
C SER A 374 -20.45 -47.23 -12.81
N GLU A 375 -19.32 -47.59 -13.44
CA GLU A 375 -18.83 -48.98 -13.43
C GLU A 375 -17.29 -48.99 -13.43
N GLU A 376 -16.75 -49.92 -12.65
CA GLU A 376 -15.34 -50.14 -12.36
C GLU A 376 -14.61 -50.83 -13.53
N HIS A 377 -13.28 -50.62 -13.61
CA HIS A 377 -12.21 -51.58 -13.96
C HIS A 377 -11.17 -51.02 -14.95
N GLY A 378 -9.89 -51.21 -14.60
CA GLY A 378 -8.78 -51.27 -15.56
C GLY A 378 -7.66 -50.26 -15.33
N LEU A 379 -6.67 -50.64 -14.52
CA LEU A 379 -5.33 -50.02 -14.54
C LEU A 379 -4.70 -50.17 -15.94
N PRO A 380 -4.07 -49.13 -16.54
CA PRO A 380 -3.26 -49.34 -17.72
C PRO A 380 -1.82 -49.72 -17.35
N VAL A 381 -1.52 -50.92 -17.80
CA VAL A 381 -0.25 -51.59 -18.05
C VAL A 381 0.89 -50.66 -18.50
N VAL A 382 2.02 -50.80 -17.82
CA VAL A 382 3.36 -50.36 -18.25
C VAL A 382 3.79 -51.17 -19.48
N CYS A 383 4.07 -50.52 -20.61
CA CYS A 383 4.68 -51.17 -21.77
C CYS A 383 6.11 -50.66 -22.03
N SER A 384 7.01 -51.59 -21.76
CA SER A 384 8.44 -51.74 -22.05
C SER A 384 8.99 -51.08 -23.32
N TRP A 385 10.23 -50.59 -23.20
CA TRP A 385 11.07 -50.08 -24.28
C TRP A 385 11.64 -51.25 -25.11
N VAL A 386 11.48 -51.22 -26.43
CA VAL A 386 12.15 -52.15 -27.34
C VAL A 386 13.01 -51.37 -28.34
N THR A 387 14.28 -51.74 -28.33
CA THR A 387 15.37 -51.28 -29.19
C THR A 387 15.27 -51.90 -30.60
N GLY A 388 15.47 -51.09 -31.64
CA GLY A 388 15.55 -51.57 -33.03
C GLY A 388 16.11 -50.50 -33.98
N ARG A 389 17.21 -50.83 -34.68
CA ARG A 389 18.00 -49.98 -35.60
C ARG A 389 17.33 -49.78 -36.98
N PRO A 390 17.81 -48.80 -37.79
CA PRO A 390 17.10 -48.25 -38.94
C PRO A 390 17.50 -48.86 -40.29
N THR A 391 16.54 -48.87 -41.22
CA THR A 391 16.71 -48.97 -42.69
C THR A 391 15.89 -47.81 -43.25
N GLY A 392 16.37 -46.87 -44.06
CA GLY A 392 17.44 -46.89 -45.03
C GLY A 392 16.85 -46.53 -46.40
N LEU A 393 17.32 -45.41 -46.97
CA LEU A 393 17.07 -44.81 -48.30
C LEU A 393 15.83 -43.94 -48.46
N CYS A 394 15.86 -42.77 -49.12
CA CYS A 394 16.91 -41.84 -49.56
C CYS A 394 16.15 -40.73 -50.30
N CYS A 395 16.64 -39.48 -50.31
CA CYS A 395 17.10 -38.82 -51.54
C CYS A 395 17.38 -37.32 -51.29
N PHE A 396 18.69 -37.04 -51.27
CA PHE A 396 19.39 -35.89 -51.85
C PHE A 396 18.88 -34.48 -51.58
N LEU A 397 19.67 -33.70 -50.82
CA LEU A 397 20.42 -32.49 -51.20
C LEU A 397 21.23 -32.11 -49.93
N SER A 398 22.38 -32.71 -49.66
CA SER A 398 23.73 -32.31 -50.12
C SER A 398 24.00 -30.80 -50.09
N ASP A 399 25.01 -30.46 -49.29
CA ASP A 399 25.89 -29.28 -49.34
C ASP A 399 25.43 -28.02 -48.60
N ASP A 400 25.44 -28.09 -47.27
CA ASP A 400 26.03 -27.08 -46.37
C ASP A 400 25.91 -27.59 -44.93
N GLU A 401 26.68 -28.63 -44.57
CA GLU A 401 26.94 -28.95 -43.16
C GLU A 401 27.86 -27.88 -42.58
N LEU A 402 27.31 -26.70 -42.34
CA LEU A 402 27.85 -25.82 -41.31
C LEU A 402 27.65 -26.55 -39.98
N VAL A 403 28.73 -27.15 -39.49
CA VAL A 403 28.77 -27.75 -38.16
C VAL A 403 28.20 -26.72 -37.18
N PRO A 404 27.15 -27.06 -36.40
CA PRO A 404 26.59 -26.15 -35.41
C PRO A 404 27.72 -25.62 -34.54
N TYR A 405 27.82 -24.29 -34.46
CA TYR A 405 28.77 -23.66 -33.56
C TYR A 405 28.47 -24.19 -32.15
N ASP A 406 29.49 -24.69 -31.47
CA ASP A 406 29.34 -25.26 -30.14
C ASP A 406 28.77 -24.21 -29.16
N MET A 407 27.46 -24.32 -28.88
CA MET A 407 26.73 -23.46 -27.94
C MET A 407 26.85 -23.97 -26.50
N SER A 408 27.78 -24.88 -26.19
CA SER A 408 28.10 -25.23 -24.78
C SER A 408 28.62 -24.04 -23.98
N GLY A 409 28.94 -22.91 -24.65
CA GLY A 409 29.24 -21.62 -24.05
C GLY A 409 28.03 -20.68 -23.87
N ASP A 410 26.86 -20.99 -24.41
CA ASP A 410 25.69 -20.12 -24.34
C ASP A 410 25.05 -20.16 -22.96
N ARG A 411 24.80 -18.98 -22.40
CA ARG A 411 24.17 -18.78 -21.09
C ARG A 411 22.84 -18.07 -21.27
N GLU A 412 21.83 -18.52 -20.53
CA GLU A 412 20.50 -17.90 -20.46
C GLU A 412 20.56 -16.37 -20.41
N LEU A 413 19.70 -15.71 -21.21
CA LEU A 413 19.44 -14.28 -21.12
C LEU A 413 18.75 -14.00 -19.79
N LYS A 414 19.58 -13.71 -18.79
CA LYS A 414 19.19 -13.30 -17.45
C LYS A 414 18.04 -12.30 -17.52
N SER A 415 16.97 -12.59 -16.77
CA SER A 415 15.93 -11.62 -16.37
C SER A 415 16.53 -10.22 -16.28
N GLY A 416 15.89 -9.24 -16.92
CA GLY A 416 16.43 -7.91 -17.23
C GLY A 416 17.54 -7.51 -16.28
N LYS A 417 18.80 -7.62 -16.75
CA LYS A 417 20.01 -7.60 -15.91
C LYS A 417 19.85 -6.59 -14.79
N THR A 418 19.84 -7.07 -13.54
CA THR A 418 19.88 -6.18 -12.37
C THR A 418 21.02 -5.18 -12.59
N PRO A 419 20.73 -3.87 -12.61
CA PRO A 419 21.76 -2.90 -12.93
C PRO A 419 22.95 -3.05 -11.98
N ALA A 420 24.15 -3.00 -12.54
CA ALA A 420 25.39 -3.17 -11.78
C ALA A 420 25.90 -1.83 -11.24
N TYR A 421 25.52 -0.73 -11.89
CA TYR A 421 25.96 0.62 -11.55
C TYR A 421 24.79 1.50 -11.15
N VAL A 422 25.06 2.45 -10.25
CA VAL A 422 24.08 3.44 -9.79
C VAL A 422 23.61 4.33 -10.97
N ARG A 423 24.51 4.65 -11.91
CA ARG A 423 24.18 5.44 -13.11
C ARG A 423 23.16 4.75 -14.01
N ASP A 424 23.26 3.43 -14.17
CA ASP A 424 22.28 2.64 -14.95
C ASP A 424 20.88 2.72 -14.32
N CYS A 425 20.81 2.83 -12.98
CA CYS A 425 19.55 3.00 -12.27
C CYS A 425 18.97 4.40 -12.51
N VAL A 426 19.78 5.45 -12.48
CA VAL A 426 19.33 6.82 -12.77
C VAL A 426 18.74 6.90 -14.18
N GLU A 427 19.43 6.34 -15.17
CA GLU A 427 18.95 6.26 -16.55
C GLU A 427 17.64 5.46 -16.61
N ALA A 428 17.61 4.25 -16.04
CA ALA A 428 16.43 3.40 -16.06
C ALA A 428 15.20 4.07 -15.40
N LEU A 429 15.39 4.78 -14.29
CA LEU A 429 14.30 5.45 -13.58
C LEU A 429 13.76 6.70 -14.31
N THR A 430 14.58 7.32 -15.16
CA THR A 430 14.24 8.57 -15.84
C THR A 430 13.71 8.35 -17.25
N SER A 431 14.32 7.44 -18.03
CA SER A 431 14.08 7.30 -19.48
C SER A 431 13.55 5.94 -19.92
N SER A 432 13.44 4.93 -19.05
CA SER A 432 13.04 3.59 -19.48
C SER A 432 11.53 3.49 -19.74
N GLU A 433 11.17 3.06 -20.95
CA GLU A 433 9.82 2.58 -21.28
C GLU A 433 9.61 1.12 -20.83
N ASP A 434 10.70 0.41 -20.53
CA ASP A 434 10.72 -0.97 -20.03
C ASP A 434 10.43 -1.02 -18.52
N TRP A 435 9.19 -1.31 -18.17
CA TRP A 435 8.76 -1.35 -16.76
C TRP A 435 9.50 -2.41 -15.91
N GLU A 436 9.93 -3.54 -16.51
CA GLU A 436 10.72 -4.57 -15.81
C GLU A 436 12.09 -4.04 -15.39
N ARG A 437 12.76 -3.28 -16.27
CA ARG A 437 14.06 -2.66 -16.01
C ARG A 437 13.91 -1.54 -14.99
N TRP A 438 12.85 -0.74 -15.10
CA TRP A 438 12.54 0.32 -14.14
C TRP A 438 12.31 -0.23 -12.72
N GLU A 439 11.52 -1.30 -12.60
CA GLU A 439 11.21 -1.94 -11.31
C GLU A 439 12.43 -2.67 -10.73
N ALA A 440 13.21 -3.37 -11.57
CA ALA A 440 14.46 -3.99 -11.16
C ALA A 440 15.50 -2.95 -10.68
N ALA A 441 15.57 -1.80 -11.35
CA ALA A 441 16.42 -0.68 -10.93
C ALA A 441 16.00 -0.13 -9.56
N LEU A 442 14.70 0.13 -9.35
CA LEU A 442 14.20 0.63 -8.07
C LEU A 442 14.49 -0.34 -6.91
N ARG A 443 14.31 -1.66 -7.13
CA ARG A 443 14.61 -2.68 -6.10
C ARG A 443 16.11 -2.84 -5.82
N ALA A 444 16.97 -2.71 -6.83
CA ALA A 444 18.41 -2.88 -6.67
C ALA A 444 19.11 -1.64 -6.10
N LEU A 445 18.50 -0.45 -6.24
CA LEU A 445 19.11 0.85 -5.99
C LEU A 445 19.69 1.00 -4.57
N GLU A 446 18.90 0.69 -3.54
CA GLU A 446 19.34 0.76 -2.13
C GLU A 446 20.64 -0.04 -1.91
N GLY A 447 20.65 -1.30 -2.36
CA GLY A 447 21.80 -2.18 -2.22
C GLY A 447 23.01 -1.76 -3.07
N LEU A 448 22.81 -1.07 -4.19
CA LEU A 448 23.91 -0.54 -5.01
C LEU A 448 24.57 0.69 -4.38
N ILE A 449 23.77 1.60 -3.82
CA ILE A 449 24.27 2.78 -3.12
C ILE A 449 25.15 2.36 -1.93
N ILE A 450 24.67 1.41 -1.12
CA ILE A 450 25.39 0.92 0.06
C ILE A 450 26.70 0.20 -0.33
N ARG A 451 26.69 -0.56 -1.43
CA ARG A 451 27.88 -1.29 -1.91
C ARG A 451 28.93 -0.40 -2.56
N SER A 452 28.52 0.71 -3.17
CA SER A 452 29.41 1.57 -3.96
C SER A 452 29.21 3.05 -3.64
N PRO A 453 29.59 3.50 -2.43
CA PRO A 453 29.34 4.86 -1.97
C PRO A 453 30.07 5.92 -2.80
N ALA A 454 31.26 5.61 -3.34
CA ALA A 454 32.00 6.54 -4.20
C ALA A 454 31.25 6.85 -5.50
N ALA A 455 30.74 5.82 -6.18
CA ALA A 455 29.96 6.00 -7.41
C ALA A 455 28.60 6.67 -7.13
N ALA A 456 27.99 6.37 -5.97
CA ALA A 456 26.75 7.03 -5.56
C ALA A 456 26.93 8.53 -5.31
N ARG A 457 28.09 8.97 -4.80
CA ARG A 457 28.40 10.41 -4.59
C ARG A 457 28.48 11.20 -5.90
N GLU A 458 28.90 10.58 -7.00
CA GLU A 458 28.99 11.27 -8.30
C GLU A 458 27.63 11.63 -8.88
N VAL A 459 26.59 10.86 -8.54
CA VAL A 459 25.23 11.02 -9.07
C VAL A 459 24.18 11.31 -7.99
N SER A 460 24.62 11.61 -6.76
CA SER A 460 23.75 11.77 -5.57
C SER A 460 22.68 12.85 -5.77
N VAL A 461 23.09 14.00 -6.30
CA VAL A 461 22.21 15.17 -6.56
C VAL A 461 21.14 14.82 -7.58
N GLU A 462 21.54 14.18 -8.69
CA GLU A 462 20.64 13.81 -9.77
C GLU A 462 19.68 12.72 -9.31
N LEU A 463 20.20 11.69 -8.65
CA LEU A 463 19.42 10.57 -8.14
C LEU A 463 18.38 11.02 -7.09
N ALA A 464 18.75 11.92 -6.19
CA ALA A 464 17.80 12.46 -5.21
C ALA A 464 16.70 13.30 -5.88
N LYS A 465 17.03 14.10 -6.90
CA LYS A 465 16.02 14.82 -7.70
C LYS A 465 15.07 13.85 -8.39
N VAL A 466 15.60 12.79 -9.00
CA VAL A 466 14.79 11.75 -9.65
C VAL A 466 13.86 11.10 -8.64
N LEU A 467 14.38 10.62 -7.51
CA LEU A 467 13.59 9.94 -6.48
C LEU A 467 12.52 10.83 -5.84
N LEU A 468 12.78 12.12 -5.65
CA LEU A 468 11.81 13.07 -5.07
C LEU A 468 10.64 13.40 -6.01
N HIS A 469 10.87 13.32 -7.32
CA HIS A 469 9.83 13.51 -8.34
C HIS A 469 9.32 12.17 -8.90
N LEU A 470 9.75 11.05 -8.31
CA LEU A 470 9.35 9.73 -8.75
C LEU A 470 7.92 9.46 -8.28
N GLU A 471 7.02 9.44 -9.26
CA GLU A 471 5.63 9.03 -9.09
C GLU A 471 5.48 7.55 -9.44
N GLU A 472 4.52 6.89 -8.79
CA GLU A 472 4.23 5.48 -9.03
C GLU A 472 3.60 5.31 -10.42
N LYS A 473 4.40 4.84 -11.39
CA LYS A 473 3.94 4.57 -12.77
C LYS A 473 3.33 3.16 -12.91
N THR A 474 3.70 2.24 -12.03
CA THR A 474 3.28 0.84 -12.02
C THR A 474 2.99 0.41 -10.59
N SER A 475 2.06 -0.53 -10.38
CA SER A 475 1.64 -1.02 -9.06
C SER A 475 2.73 -1.88 -8.40
N VAL A 476 3.85 -1.26 -8.02
CA VAL A 476 4.98 -1.94 -7.40
C VAL A 476 4.70 -2.08 -5.90
N VAL A 477 4.69 -3.33 -5.42
CA VAL A 477 4.47 -3.62 -4.01
C VAL A 477 5.54 -2.91 -3.16
N GLY A 478 5.09 -2.00 -2.28
CA GLY A 478 5.96 -1.25 -1.39
C GLY A 478 6.77 -0.14 -2.07
N PHE A 479 6.28 0.42 -3.19
CA PHE A 479 6.92 1.53 -3.91
C PHE A 479 7.40 2.66 -2.99
N GLU A 480 6.50 3.20 -2.16
CA GLU A 480 6.81 4.28 -1.21
C GLU A 480 7.96 3.91 -0.26
N GLY A 481 7.95 2.67 0.26
CA GLY A 481 9.01 2.18 1.12
C GLY A 481 10.35 1.99 0.39
N LEU A 482 10.34 1.52 -0.86
CA LEU A 482 11.55 1.39 -1.68
C LEU A 482 12.14 2.76 -2.02
N ARG A 483 11.28 3.71 -2.41
CA ARG A 483 11.65 5.10 -2.69
C ARG A 483 12.26 5.77 -1.46
N GLN A 484 11.61 5.64 -0.30
CA GLN A 484 12.09 6.21 0.96
C GLN A 484 13.43 5.60 1.38
N ARG A 485 13.60 4.27 1.35
CA ARG A 485 14.88 3.63 1.70
C ARG A 485 16.00 4.01 0.74
N ALA A 486 15.72 4.11 -0.56
CA ALA A 486 16.69 4.59 -1.53
C ALA A 486 17.10 6.05 -1.24
N LEU A 487 16.14 6.94 -0.95
CA LEU A 487 16.41 8.33 -0.55
C LEU A 487 17.26 8.40 0.72
N VAL A 488 16.93 7.62 1.75
CA VAL A 488 17.72 7.53 2.99
C VAL A 488 19.15 7.08 2.68
N ALA A 489 19.32 6.04 1.87
CA ALA A 489 20.64 5.54 1.49
C ALA A 489 21.48 6.59 0.74
N VAL A 490 20.86 7.40 -0.13
CA VAL A 490 21.54 8.54 -0.79
C VAL A 490 22.00 9.57 0.24
N VAL A 491 21.10 9.99 1.14
CA VAL A 491 21.39 11.02 2.15
C VAL A 491 22.49 10.57 3.13
N VAL A 492 22.49 9.31 3.53
CA VAL A 492 23.53 8.71 4.40
C VAL A 492 24.90 8.66 3.69
N THR A 493 24.91 8.47 2.37
CA THR A 493 26.15 8.35 1.59
C THR A 493 26.76 9.69 1.22
N ASP A 494 25.90 10.66 0.90
CA ASP A 494 26.24 12.04 0.57
C ASP A 494 25.22 13.01 1.19
N PRO A 495 25.51 13.60 2.36
CA PRO A 495 24.61 14.49 3.08
C PRO A 495 24.64 15.94 2.61
N GLN A 496 25.55 16.33 1.72
CA GLN A 496 25.70 17.73 1.25
C GLN A 496 24.65 18.23 0.22
N PRO A 497 24.06 17.42 -0.67
CA PRO A 497 23.34 17.96 -1.83
C PRO A 497 21.86 18.32 -1.61
N LEU A 498 21.30 18.13 -0.41
CA LEU A 498 19.84 18.22 -0.21
C LEU A 498 19.43 19.42 0.65
N VAL A 499 19.49 20.60 0.04
CA VAL A 499 18.75 21.77 0.53
C VAL A 499 17.37 21.77 -0.11
N LEU A 500 16.48 20.91 0.37
CA LEU A 500 15.14 20.75 -0.22
C LEU A 500 14.10 20.93 0.89
N ARG A 501 13.37 22.04 0.78
CA ARG A 501 12.63 22.64 1.90
C ARG A 501 11.11 22.45 1.80
N GLN A 502 10.62 21.58 0.91
CA GLN A 502 9.24 21.72 0.40
C GLN A 502 8.45 20.43 0.15
N ARG A 503 8.73 19.31 0.83
CA ARG A 503 7.80 18.15 0.87
C ARG A 503 7.88 17.46 2.24
N MET A 504 6.73 17.14 2.83
CA MET A 504 6.63 16.48 4.14
C MET A 504 7.48 15.20 4.21
N ASP A 505 7.47 14.42 3.12
CA ASP A 505 8.25 13.19 2.95
C ASP A 505 9.76 13.39 3.21
N ILE A 506 10.30 14.58 2.94
CA ILE A 506 11.74 14.83 3.12
C ILE A 506 12.13 14.97 4.58
N LEU A 507 11.24 15.49 5.43
CA LEU A 507 11.49 15.65 6.85
C LEU A 507 11.64 14.28 7.52
N ASP A 508 10.85 13.30 7.09
CA ASP A 508 10.94 11.92 7.54
C ASP A 508 12.24 11.25 7.04
N VAL A 509 12.59 11.44 5.75
CA VAL A 509 13.85 10.93 5.19
C VAL A 509 15.08 11.48 5.94
N LEU A 510 15.11 12.79 6.23
CA LEU A 510 16.20 13.41 6.98
C LEU A 510 16.31 12.84 8.39
N THR A 511 15.17 12.62 9.06
CA THR A 511 15.14 12.01 10.39
C THR A 511 15.67 10.58 10.36
N LEU A 512 15.22 9.76 9.40
CA LEU A 512 15.66 8.37 9.25
C LEU A 512 17.16 8.27 8.89
N ALA A 513 17.65 9.14 8.00
CA ALA A 513 19.07 9.19 7.66
C ALA A 513 19.94 9.60 8.86
N ALA A 514 19.51 10.60 9.63
CA ALA A 514 20.19 10.97 10.88
C ALA A 514 20.16 9.84 11.91
N GLN A 515 19.08 9.06 11.99
CA GLN A 515 19.00 7.87 12.84
C GLN A 515 20.01 6.82 12.41
N GLU A 516 20.17 6.55 11.11
CA GLU A 516 21.16 5.60 10.61
C GLU A 516 22.60 6.03 10.91
N LEU A 517 22.90 7.33 10.78
CA LEU A 517 24.22 7.91 11.08
C LEU A 517 24.52 7.97 12.59
N SER A 518 23.49 8.07 13.43
CA SER A 518 23.62 8.14 14.89
C SER A 518 23.69 6.76 15.56
N ARG A 519 23.30 5.68 14.86
CA ARG A 519 23.26 4.32 15.43
C ARG A 519 24.67 3.77 15.72
N PRO A 520 24.92 3.29 16.95
CA PRO A 520 26.17 2.65 17.25
C PRO A 520 26.29 1.25 16.61
N GLY A 521 27.43 0.96 15.97
CA GLY A 521 27.75 -0.38 15.43
C GLY A 521 27.74 -0.56 13.90
N ARG A 522 27.69 0.52 13.10
CA ARG A 522 27.84 0.43 11.64
C ARG A 522 29.31 0.21 11.25
N LEU A 523 29.78 -1.03 11.31
CA LEU A 523 31.05 -1.41 10.68
C LEU A 523 30.92 -1.29 9.15
N PRO A 524 31.77 -0.51 8.47
CA PRO A 524 31.96 -0.70 7.04
C PRO A 524 32.73 -2.01 6.88
N LYS A 525 32.12 -3.03 6.25
CA LYS A 525 32.90 -4.16 5.73
C LYS A 525 33.86 -3.60 4.68
N THR A 526 35.12 -3.45 5.03
CA THR A 526 36.18 -3.12 4.08
C THR A 526 36.22 -4.18 2.98
N PRO A 527 36.31 -3.79 1.69
CA PRO A 527 36.50 -4.73 0.61
C PRO A 527 37.95 -5.23 0.67
N GLN A 528 38.17 -6.46 1.16
CA GLN A 528 39.45 -7.11 0.99
C GLN A 528 39.58 -7.60 -0.46
N CYS A 529 40.44 -6.94 -1.23
CA CYS A 529 40.97 -7.42 -2.49
C CYS A 529 42.44 -7.83 -2.30
N GLY A 530 42.81 -9.03 -2.77
CA GLY A 530 44.16 -9.62 -2.78
C GLY A 530 44.31 -10.73 -1.74
N SER A 531 44.47 -12.03 -2.04
CA SER A 531 45.07 -12.73 -3.20
C SER A 531 44.51 -14.17 -3.29
N PRO A 532 44.60 -14.87 -4.45
CA PRO A 532 44.10 -16.23 -4.58
C PRO A 532 45.13 -17.22 -4.03
N SER A 533 44.76 -17.96 -2.98
CA SER A 533 45.42 -19.22 -2.61
C SER A 533 44.54 -20.38 -3.07
N PRO A 534 45.13 -21.51 -3.52
CA PRO A 534 44.45 -22.44 -4.40
C PRO A 534 43.39 -23.27 -3.66
N ALA A 535 42.43 -23.69 -4.48
CA ALA A 535 41.28 -24.50 -4.14
C ALA A 535 41.58 -25.67 -3.19
N SER A 536 40.67 -25.86 -2.23
CA SER A 536 40.30 -27.19 -1.74
C SER A 536 38.79 -27.18 -1.46
N GLN A 537 38.02 -27.72 -2.41
CA GLN A 537 36.74 -28.33 -2.08
C GLN A 537 36.98 -29.84 -1.79
N PRO A 538 35.95 -30.63 -1.50
CA PRO A 538 35.39 -30.82 -0.17
C PRO A 538 35.47 -32.31 0.22
N SER A 539 35.95 -32.65 1.41
CA SER A 539 35.82 -34.03 1.86
C SER A 539 35.62 -34.15 3.37
N SER A 540 34.59 -34.94 3.68
CA SER A 540 34.32 -35.60 4.96
C SER A 540 33.89 -34.73 6.14
N THR A 541 32.57 -34.74 6.32
CA THR A 541 31.83 -34.70 7.59
C THR A 541 32.54 -35.50 8.70
N GLN A 542 33.33 -34.84 9.55
CA GLN A 542 33.60 -35.18 10.98
C GLN A 542 34.78 -34.34 11.52
N ALA A 543 34.60 -33.03 11.77
CA ALA A 543 35.65 -32.23 12.40
C ALA A 543 35.12 -31.07 13.28
N SER A 544 34.37 -31.39 14.34
CA SER A 544 34.15 -30.44 15.44
C SER A 544 33.78 -31.03 16.81
N ALA A 545 33.56 -32.35 16.94
CA ALA A 545 33.11 -32.93 18.22
C ALA A 545 34.20 -32.96 19.30
N TRP A 546 35.45 -33.30 18.96
CA TRP A 546 36.52 -33.41 19.97
C TRP A 546 37.01 -32.04 20.47
N ARG A 547 36.98 -30.99 19.64
CA ARG A 547 37.37 -29.63 20.06
C ARG A 547 36.45 -29.10 21.14
N ALA A 548 35.13 -29.29 21.01
CA ALA A 548 34.16 -28.91 22.03
C ALA A 548 34.40 -29.66 23.35
N VAL A 549 34.70 -30.97 23.28
CA VAL A 549 35.00 -31.78 24.47
C VAL A 549 36.31 -31.36 25.15
N VAL A 550 37.30 -30.93 24.38
CA VAL A 550 38.57 -30.40 24.90
C VAL A 550 38.35 -29.03 25.55
N GLU A 551 37.58 -28.14 24.92
CA GLU A 551 37.21 -26.83 25.48
C GLU A 551 36.46 -26.98 26.81
N GLU A 552 35.53 -27.93 26.89
CA GLU A 552 34.76 -28.25 28.12
C GLU A 552 35.67 -28.82 29.23
N ARG A 553 36.64 -29.67 28.88
CA ARG A 553 37.66 -30.16 29.83
C ARG A 553 38.57 -29.05 30.34
N ILE A 554 38.97 -28.13 29.47
CA ILE A 554 39.75 -26.96 29.87
C ILE A 554 38.90 -26.08 30.80
N ARG A 555 37.63 -25.85 30.48
CA ARG A 555 36.70 -25.07 31.32
C ARG A 555 36.48 -25.67 32.70
N SER A 556 36.28 -26.99 32.77
CA SER A 556 36.04 -27.72 34.02
C SER A 556 37.26 -27.83 34.94
N LYS A 557 38.49 -27.70 34.40
CA LYS A 557 39.74 -27.82 35.16
C LYS A 557 40.45 -26.49 35.44
N THR A 558 39.94 -25.37 34.91
CA THR A 558 40.57 -24.06 35.09
C THR A 558 39.78 -23.22 36.10
N ARG A 559 40.28 -23.13 37.34
CA ARG A 559 39.69 -22.27 38.37
C ARG A 559 40.05 -20.81 38.07
N ARG A 560 39.09 -20.04 37.53
CA ARG A 560 39.27 -18.61 37.24
C ARG A 560 39.01 -17.78 38.49
N PHE A 561 40.02 -17.07 38.96
CA PHE A 561 39.83 -15.98 39.92
C PHE A 561 39.23 -14.79 39.14
N THR A 562 37.93 -14.57 39.28
CA THR A 562 37.29 -13.37 38.73
C THR A 562 37.63 -12.18 39.62
N GLN A 563 38.70 -11.45 39.28
CA GLN A 563 38.80 -10.05 39.65
C GLN A 563 37.60 -9.36 38.97
N GLY A 564 36.74 -8.73 39.78
CA GLY A 564 35.41 -8.27 39.38
C GLY A 564 35.44 -7.58 38.02
N SER A 565 34.85 -8.23 37.01
CA SER A 565 34.63 -7.58 35.73
C SER A 565 33.58 -6.51 35.96
N ALA A 566 34.01 -5.24 36.01
CA ALA A 566 33.14 -4.15 35.60
C ALA A 566 32.46 -4.61 34.31
N ARG A 567 31.12 -4.68 34.30
CA ARG A 567 30.34 -5.00 33.11
C ARG A 567 30.96 -4.21 31.95
N ARG A 568 31.52 -4.90 30.95
CA ARG A 568 31.89 -4.25 29.69
C ARG A 568 30.62 -3.58 29.20
N GLY A 569 30.57 -2.25 29.27
CA GLY A 569 29.49 -1.48 28.66
C GLY A 569 29.42 -1.79 27.16
N PRO A 570 28.29 -1.49 26.50
CA PRO A 570 28.21 -1.62 25.04
C PRO A 570 29.40 -0.91 24.39
N ASP A 571 30.03 -1.56 23.40
CA ASP A 571 31.18 -1.01 22.69
C ASP A 571 30.82 0.39 22.15
N ALA A 572 31.44 1.43 22.72
CA ALA A 572 31.16 2.81 22.34
C ALA A 572 31.70 3.06 20.93
N SER A 573 30.82 3.15 19.94
CA SER A 573 31.19 3.56 18.58
C SER A 573 30.93 5.06 18.39
N PRO A 574 31.75 5.75 17.58
CA PRO A 574 31.57 7.17 17.31
C PRO A 574 30.24 7.44 16.60
N ASN A 575 29.61 8.56 16.93
CA ASN A 575 28.42 9.05 16.24
C ASN A 575 28.85 9.65 14.88
N GLU A 576 28.56 8.96 13.76
CA GLU A 576 28.92 9.44 12.41
C GLU A 576 28.15 10.72 12.03
N PHE A 577 27.00 10.95 12.67
CA PHE A 577 26.21 12.18 12.49
C PHE A 577 26.95 13.44 12.95
N ASN A 578 27.97 13.33 13.80
CA ASN A 578 28.72 14.49 14.34
C ASN A 578 29.25 15.44 13.27
N LEU A 579 29.76 14.91 12.16
CA LEU A 579 30.36 15.73 11.09
C LEU A 579 29.31 16.45 10.24
N VAL A 580 28.06 16.00 10.28
CA VAL A 580 27.01 16.41 9.33
C VAL A 580 25.77 17.00 9.98
N ALA A 581 25.65 16.92 11.31
CA ALA A 581 24.49 17.37 12.07
C ALA A 581 24.09 18.82 11.75
N GLY A 582 25.07 19.72 11.62
CA GLY A 582 24.82 21.12 11.25
C GLY A 582 24.19 21.30 9.86
N TYR A 583 24.54 20.45 8.89
CA TYR A 583 23.98 20.52 7.54
C TYR A 583 22.52 20.05 7.47
N PHE A 584 22.10 19.16 8.39
CA PHE A 584 20.70 18.75 8.50
C PHE A 584 19.87 19.80 9.23
N PHE A 585 20.43 20.39 10.29
CA PHE A 585 19.68 21.20 11.23
C PHE A 585 19.53 22.67 10.79
N PHE A 586 20.63 23.36 10.51
CA PHE A 586 20.58 24.83 10.30
C PHE A 586 19.83 25.28 9.04
N PRO A 587 19.86 24.56 7.90
CA PRO A 587 19.05 24.95 6.75
C PRO A 587 17.54 24.88 6.98
N LEU A 588 17.09 23.98 7.86
CA LEU A 588 15.67 23.80 8.18
C LEU A 588 15.14 24.95 9.05
N ILE A 589 15.92 25.35 10.06
CA ILE A 589 15.52 26.39 11.02
C ILE A 589 15.70 27.81 10.47
N ARG A 590 16.52 28.01 9.43
CA ARG A 590 16.79 29.34 8.87
C ARG A 590 15.64 29.82 7.97
N HIS A 591 15.23 31.08 8.06
CA HIS A 591 14.18 31.68 7.23
C HIS A 591 12.81 31.00 7.38
N PHE A 592 12.46 30.54 8.58
CA PHE A 592 11.13 29.99 8.88
C PHE A 592 10.04 31.07 8.89
N ASP A 593 10.45 32.32 9.09
CA ASP A 593 9.66 33.54 9.21
C ASP A 593 9.31 34.19 7.86
N ARG A 594 9.86 33.69 6.75
CA ARG A 594 9.64 34.26 5.42
C ARG A 594 8.52 33.53 4.68
N PRO A 595 7.36 34.15 4.44
CA PRO A 595 6.32 33.55 3.63
C PRO A 595 6.78 33.46 2.17
N LEU A 596 6.52 32.32 1.53
CA LEU A 596 6.64 32.14 0.09
C LEU A 596 5.24 32.27 -0.52
N VAL A 597 5.15 32.58 -1.83
CA VAL A 597 3.89 32.94 -2.52
C VAL A 597 2.72 31.96 -2.27
N THR A 598 3.01 30.68 -2.03
CA THR A 598 2.02 29.63 -1.77
C THR A 598 2.30 28.82 -0.50
N PHE A 599 3.15 29.33 0.41
CA PHE A 599 3.59 28.58 1.57
C PHE A 599 3.91 29.51 2.74
N ASP A 600 3.09 29.43 3.79
CA ASP A 600 3.17 30.25 4.98
C ASP A 600 3.21 29.38 6.23
N LEU A 601 4.43 29.09 6.70
CA LEU A 601 4.68 28.28 7.88
C LEU A 601 4.07 28.86 9.16
N LEU A 602 3.96 30.18 9.27
CA LEU A 602 3.45 30.85 10.48
C LEU A 602 1.94 31.15 10.41
N GLY A 603 1.34 30.98 9.24
CA GLY A 603 -0.10 31.17 9.00
C GLY A 603 -0.81 29.83 8.87
N GLU A 604 -1.19 29.48 7.63
CA GLU A 604 -2.08 28.37 7.32
C GLU A 604 -1.41 26.98 7.36
N ASP A 605 -0.08 26.89 7.19
CA ASP A 605 0.64 25.61 7.06
C ASP A 605 1.08 25.00 8.41
N GLN A 606 0.19 25.01 9.41
CA GLN A 606 0.48 24.62 10.80
C GLN A 606 0.93 23.17 10.95
N LEU A 607 0.40 22.25 10.12
CA LEU A 607 0.81 20.84 10.11
C LEU A 607 2.27 20.67 9.66
N VAL A 608 2.69 21.44 8.66
CA VAL A 608 4.07 21.42 8.14
C VAL A 608 5.01 22.03 9.16
N LEU A 609 4.61 23.13 9.80
CA LEU A 609 5.33 23.72 10.92
C LEU A 609 5.50 22.71 12.07
N GLY A 610 4.42 22.06 12.49
CA GLY A 610 4.45 21.05 13.55
C GLY A 610 5.41 19.91 13.22
N ARG A 611 5.39 19.41 11.98
CA ARG A 611 6.32 18.35 11.53
C ARG A 611 7.76 18.82 11.50
N LEU A 612 8.01 20.03 11.01
CA LEU A 612 9.32 20.66 11.04
C LEU A 612 9.87 20.73 12.48
N VAL A 613 9.06 21.16 13.45
CA VAL A 613 9.48 21.25 14.86
C VAL A 613 9.83 19.87 15.42
N HIS A 614 9.00 18.85 15.17
CA HIS A 614 9.30 17.47 15.59
C HIS A 614 10.59 16.95 14.96
N THR A 615 10.82 17.22 13.67
CA THR A 615 12.06 16.85 12.98
C THR A 615 13.28 17.55 13.58
N LEU A 616 13.20 18.86 13.87
CA LEU A 616 14.28 19.59 14.53
C LEU A 616 14.59 19.02 15.92
N GLY A 617 13.54 18.69 16.69
CA GLY A 617 13.67 18.03 17.99
C GLY A 617 14.31 16.64 17.88
N ALA A 618 13.95 15.85 16.87
CA ALA A 618 14.55 14.54 16.63
C ALA A 618 16.03 14.65 16.20
N LEU A 619 16.37 15.58 15.31
CA LEU A 619 17.75 15.83 14.89
C LEU A 619 18.62 16.30 16.07
N MET A 620 18.08 17.15 16.95
CA MET A 620 18.75 17.53 18.19
C MET A 620 19.01 16.31 19.08
N TYR A 621 18.01 15.43 19.23
CA TYR A 621 18.16 14.19 19.99
C TYR A 621 19.21 13.24 19.41
N LEU A 622 19.32 13.15 18.09
CA LEU A 622 20.29 12.28 17.41
C LEU A 622 21.71 12.89 17.39
N ALA A 623 21.82 14.19 17.66
CA ALA A 623 23.07 14.94 17.78
C ALA A 623 23.68 14.89 19.19
N VAL A 624 23.26 13.97 20.07
CA VAL A 624 23.89 13.74 21.37
C VAL A 624 25.39 13.49 21.18
N ASN A 625 26.20 14.15 22.01
CA ASN A 625 27.68 14.09 22.00
C ASN A 625 28.34 14.63 20.71
N THR A 626 27.65 15.46 19.94
CA THR A 626 28.25 16.15 18.78
C THR A 626 28.83 17.51 19.17
N THR A 627 29.81 18.01 18.42
CA THR A 627 30.46 19.30 18.71
C THR A 627 29.54 20.49 18.46
N VAL A 628 28.52 20.32 17.61
CA VAL A 628 27.57 21.37 17.20
C VAL A 628 26.30 21.38 18.08
N ALA A 629 26.13 20.39 18.96
CA ALA A 629 24.94 20.22 19.80
C ALA A 629 24.56 21.48 20.60
N VAL A 630 25.54 22.19 21.18
CA VAL A 630 25.28 23.42 21.95
C VAL A 630 24.70 24.52 21.06
N ALA A 631 25.29 24.74 19.89
CA ALA A 631 24.81 25.75 18.94
C ALA A 631 23.43 25.39 18.36
N MET A 632 23.18 24.10 18.09
CA MET A 632 21.86 23.59 17.69
C MET A 632 20.83 23.81 18.79
N GLY A 633 21.18 23.49 20.05
CA GLY A 633 20.32 23.67 21.20
C GLY A 633 19.92 25.13 21.41
N LYS A 634 20.88 26.05 21.30
CA LYS A 634 20.62 27.50 21.38
C LYS A 634 19.65 27.97 20.27
N ALA A 635 19.94 27.64 19.02
CA ALA A 635 19.08 28.02 17.90
C ALA A 635 17.68 27.41 18.01
N LEU A 636 17.57 26.17 18.48
CA LEU A 636 16.28 25.50 18.70
C LEU A 636 15.50 26.16 19.83
N LEU A 637 16.17 26.56 20.91
CA LEU A 637 15.51 27.22 22.04
C LEU A 637 15.00 28.61 21.66
N GLU A 638 15.77 29.39 20.89
CA GLU A 638 15.30 30.66 20.32
C GLU A 638 14.06 30.46 19.42
N PHE A 639 14.07 29.43 18.59
CA PHE A 639 12.92 29.05 17.75
C PHE A 639 11.72 28.56 18.58
N VAL A 640 11.95 27.85 19.68
CA VAL A 640 10.88 27.50 20.62
C VAL A 640 10.29 28.76 21.25
N TRP A 641 11.14 29.72 21.62
CA TRP A 641 10.71 30.95 22.28
C TRP A 641 9.78 31.77 21.40
N THR A 642 10.02 31.83 20.08
CA THR A 642 9.16 32.56 19.15
C THR A 642 7.78 31.93 18.96
N LEU A 643 7.64 30.61 19.12
CA LEU A 643 6.42 29.87 18.80
C LEU A 643 5.67 29.31 20.03
N ARG A 644 6.16 29.55 21.24
CA ARG A 644 5.68 28.92 22.48
C ARG A 644 4.18 29.06 22.80
N PHE A 645 3.51 30.07 22.24
CA PHE A 645 2.07 30.33 22.43
C PHE A 645 1.23 30.04 21.19
N HIS A 646 1.65 29.10 20.35
CA HIS A 646 0.93 28.74 19.13
C HIS A 646 -0.45 28.13 19.43
N GLY A 647 -1.48 28.51 18.66
CA GLY A 647 -2.87 28.07 18.88
C GLY A 647 -3.09 26.57 18.61
N ASP A 648 -2.37 26.01 17.65
CA ASP A 648 -2.44 24.58 17.33
C ASP A 648 -1.70 23.69 18.35
N ALA A 649 -2.37 22.64 18.82
CA ALA A 649 -1.83 21.72 19.81
C ALA A 649 -0.68 20.86 19.27
N TYR A 650 -0.73 20.47 18.00
CA TYR A 650 0.31 19.63 17.40
C TYR A 650 1.66 20.37 17.31
N VAL A 651 1.65 21.66 16.98
CA VAL A 651 2.84 22.53 17.05
C VAL A 651 3.35 22.61 18.49
N ARG A 652 2.48 22.87 19.48
CA ARG A 652 2.88 22.95 20.90
C ARG A 652 3.52 21.67 21.41
N ARG A 653 2.96 20.50 21.09
CA ARG A 653 3.56 19.18 21.40
C ARG A 653 4.98 19.06 20.82
N GLY A 654 5.17 19.49 19.58
CA GLY A 654 6.49 19.50 18.93
C GLY A 654 7.51 20.38 19.67
N LEU A 655 7.10 21.58 20.09
CA LEU A 655 7.94 22.52 20.82
C LEU A 655 8.38 21.95 22.18
N LEU A 656 7.44 21.35 22.93
CA LEU A 656 7.74 20.72 24.22
C LEU A 656 8.66 19.50 24.08
N SER A 657 8.46 18.70 23.02
CA SER A 657 9.38 17.61 22.67
C SER A 657 10.76 18.14 22.31
N ALA A 658 10.85 19.25 21.58
CA ALA A 658 12.13 19.88 21.22
C ALA A 658 12.89 20.37 22.46
N VAL A 659 12.21 20.97 23.45
CA VAL A 659 12.81 21.33 24.74
C VAL A 659 13.37 20.08 25.44
N SER A 660 12.59 19.00 25.52
CA SER A 660 13.06 17.74 26.10
C SER A 660 14.30 17.20 25.38
N SER A 661 14.34 17.26 24.05
CA SER A 661 15.52 16.88 23.25
C SER A 661 16.75 17.73 23.57
N ILE A 662 16.60 19.05 23.74
CA ILE A 662 17.71 19.93 24.13
C ILE A 662 18.28 19.49 25.48
N LEU A 663 17.40 19.29 26.48
CA LEU A 663 17.79 18.90 27.84
C LEU A 663 18.49 17.54 27.92
N LEU A 664 18.16 16.62 27.00
CA LEU A 664 18.75 15.27 26.95
C LEU A 664 20.07 15.22 26.17
N SER A 665 20.28 16.13 25.23
CA SER A 665 21.33 16.00 24.21
C SER A 665 22.47 17.00 24.36
N VAL A 666 22.21 18.15 24.96
CA VAL A 666 23.27 19.11 25.31
C VAL A 666 23.85 18.76 26.67
N PRO A 667 25.18 18.71 26.83
CA PRO A 667 25.81 18.48 28.14
C PRO A 667 25.36 19.52 29.17
N ALA A 668 25.03 19.06 30.38
CA ALA A 668 24.47 19.89 31.46
C ALA A 668 25.37 21.08 31.80
N GLU A 669 26.70 20.88 31.76
CA GLU A 669 27.70 21.91 32.05
C GLU A 669 27.66 23.05 31.03
N ARG A 670 27.43 22.71 29.76
CA ARG A 670 27.32 23.68 28.66
C ARG A 670 25.97 24.38 28.66
N LEU A 671 24.91 23.62 28.91
CA LEU A 671 23.56 24.17 28.96
C LEU A 671 23.43 25.23 30.06
N LEU A 672 24.01 24.99 31.25
CA LEU A 672 23.95 25.94 32.37
C LEU A 672 24.95 27.09 32.28
N ALA A 673 26.06 26.91 31.55
CA ALA A 673 27.02 27.99 31.32
C ALA A 673 26.58 28.93 30.18
N ASP A 674 26.05 28.38 29.09
CA ASP A 674 25.82 29.12 27.84
C ASP A 674 24.35 29.57 27.65
N LEU A 675 23.38 28.96 28.37
CA LEU A 675 21.93 29.26 28.29
C LEU A 675 21.23 29.37 29.66
N PRO A 676 21.78 30.06 30.68
CA PRO A 676 21.18 30.09 32.02
C PRO A 676 19.85 30.85 32.07
N ASP A 677 19.76 31.98 31.35
CA ASP A 677 18.60 32.88 31.41
C ASP A 677 17.40 32.25 30.71
N GLU A 678 17.62 31.66 29.53
CA GLU A 678 16.58 31.01 28.74
C GLU A 678 16.00 29.78 29.46
N LEU A 679 16.81 29.03 30.22
CA LEU A 679 16.32 27.93 31.06
C LEU A 679 15.52 28.41 32.26
N LEU A 680 15.92 29.53 32.85
CA LEU A 680 15.22 30.14 33.98
C LEU A 680 13.84 30.65 33.54
N GLU A 681 13.75 31.22 32.33
CA GLU A 681 12.50 31.64 31.71
C GLU A 681 11.64 30.46 31.22
N ALA A 682 12.26 29.36 30.77
CA ALA A 682 11.53 28.16 30.34
C ALA A 682 10.83 27.45 31.51
N GLN A 683 11.38 27.48 32.72
CA GLN A 683 10.80 26.81 33.88
C GLN A 683 9.36 27.26 34.24
N PRO A 684 9.06 28.57 34.44
CA PRO A 684 7.70 29.01 34.73
C PRO A 684 6.76 28.74 33.56
N TRP A 685 7.22 28.93 32.31
CA TRP A 685 6.41 28.61 31.14
C TRP A 685 6.01 27.13 31.07
N LEU A 686 6.94 26.21 31.33
CA LEU A 686 6.64 24.78 31.37
C LEU A 686 5.68 24.42 32.52
N ALA A 687 5.78 25.10 33.67
CA ALA A 687 4.85 24.91 34.78
C ALA A 687 3.43 25.39 34.42
N ASP A 688 3.32 26.56 33.81
CA ASP A 688 2.05 27.10 33.33
C ASP A 688 1.39 26.16 32.30
N VAL A 689 2.17 25.64 31.34
CA VAL A 689 1.67 24.68 30.34
C VAL A 689 1.24 23.37 30.99
N ALA A 690 1.99 22.87 31.98
CA ALA A 690 1.65 21.62 32.67
C ALA A 690 0.30 21.69 33.42
N GLU A 691 -0.08 22.87 33.92
CA GLU A 691 -1.32 23.09 34.66
C GLU A 691 -2.49 23.54 33.77
N GLN A 692 -2.24 24.41 32.78
CA GLN A 692 -3.28 25.21 32.12
C GLN A 692 -3.49 24.88 30.64
N ASP A 693 -2.61 24.11 29.98
CA ASP A 693 -2.79 23.81 28.54
C ASP A 693 -4.05 22.95 28.33
N PRO A 694 -4.90 23.27 27.34
CA PRO A 694 -6.09 22.47 27.03
C PRO A 694 -5.75 21.02 26.64
N ASP A 695 -4.59 20.80 26.03
CA ASP A 695 -4.18 19.51 25.50
C ASP A 695 -3.46 18.63 26.54
N GLU A 696 -3.90 17.38 26.69
CA GLU A 696 -3.34 16.46 27.69
C GLU A 696 -1.89 16.05 27.38
N ASP A 697 -1.57 15.78 26.12
CA ASP A 697 -0.21 15.40 25.72
C ASP A 697 0.77 16.56 25.95
N CYS A 698 0.36 17.81 25.68
CA CYS A 698 1.13 19.00 26.04
C CYS A 698 1.42 19.04 27.56
N ARG A 699 0.41 18.85 28.41
CA ARG A 699 0.61 18.81 29.87
C ARG A 699 1.62 17.73 30.28
N VAL A 700 1.49 16.53 29.73
CA VAL A 700 2.41 15.41 30.01
C VAL A 700 3.85 15.69 29.54
N LEU A 701 4.03 16.27 28.35
CA LEU A 701 5.34 16.63 27.83
C LEU A 701 5.99 17.74 28.64
N ALA A 702 5.22 18.73 29.09
CA ALA A 702 5.69 19.81 29.96
C ALA A 702 6.17 19.28 31.31
N VAL A 703 5.41 18.37 31.95
CA VAL A 703 5.83 17.70 33.19
C VAL A 703 7.14 16.92 32.99
N LYS A 704 7.28 16.19 31.86
CA LYS A 704 8.53 15.48 31.55
C LYS A 704 9.71 16.43 31.41
N ALA A 705 9.53 17.55 30.71
CA ALA A 705 10.58 18.56 30.55
C ALA A 705 10.99 19.19 31.89
N LEU A 706 10.02 19.48 32.77
CA LEU A 706 10.29 19.98 34.13
C LEU A 706 11.12 19.00 34.96
N LEU A 707 10.76 17.71 34.95
CA LEU A 707 11.50 16.67 35.67
C LEU A 707 12.94 16.54 35.15
N LEU A 708 13.15 16.68 33.83
CA LEU A 708 14.49 16.70 33.25
C LEU A 708 15.30 17.92 33.71
N LEU A 709 14.66 19.10 33.73
CA LEU A 709 15.29 20.34 34.19
C LEU A 709 15.69 20.26 35.68
N GLU A 710 14.83 19.71 36.53
CA GLU A 710 15.13 19.47 37.95
C GLU A 710 16.29 18.50 38.13
N LYS A 711 16.29 17.39 37.37
CA LYS A 711 17.37 16.41 37.42
C LYS A 711 18.71 17.04 37.05
N LEU A 712 18.74 17.89 36.02
CA LEU A 712 19.95 18.60 35.59
C LEU A 712 20.51 19.50 36.71
N LYS A 713 19.66 20.29 37.37
CA LYS A 713 20.03 21.10 38.55
C LYS A 713 20.60 20.23 39.67
N GLY A 714 19.98 19.07 39.92
CA GLY A 714 20.41 18.10 40.94
C GLY A 714 21.77 17.44 40.65
N THR A 715 22.18 17.29 39.39
CA THR A 715 23.47 16.69 39.01
C THR A 715 24.68 17.59 39.26
N LEU A 716 24.50 18.92 39.35
CA LEU A 716 25.61 19.89 39.53
C LEU A 716 25.70 20.45 40.96
N LEU A 717 24.60 20.40 41.72
CA LEU A 717 24.59 20.69 43.16
C LEU A 717 25.24 19.65 44.11
N PRO A 718 25.74 18.45 43.72
CA PRO A 718 26.44 17.57 44.66
C PRO A 718 27.88 18.02 45.01
N LEU A 719 28.42 19.07 44.37
CA LEU A 719 29.83 19.47 44.51
C LEU A 719 30.05 20.73 45.37
N SER A 720 29.01 21.30 45.98
CA SER A 720 29.13 22.50 46.84
C SER A 720 28.93 22.25 48.34
N SER A 721 28.94 20.99 48.78
CA SER A 721 28.94 20.62 50.21
C SER A 721 30.04 19.62 50.54
N SER A 722 31.28 20.10 50.57
CA SER A 722 32.39 19.49 51.32
C SER A 722 33.45 20.52 51.62
#